data_AF-A0A218QMF2-F1
#
_entry.id   AF-A0A218QMF2-F1
#
_cell.length_a   1.000
_cell.length_b   1.000
_cell.length_c   1.000
_cell.angle_alpha   90.00
_cell.angle_beta   90.00
_cell.angle_gamma   90.00
#
_symmetry.space_group_name_H-M   'P 1'
#
loop_
_entity.id
_entity.type
_entity.pdbx_description
1 polymer ?
#
loop_
_entity_poly.entity_id
_entity_poly.type
_entity_poly.pdbx_seq_one_letter_code
_entity_poly.pdbx_strand_id
1 'polypeptide(L)'
;MQSRKNSFKCRQSNKIFRFATSLFASLAIATTIQAASAASTKISPTQETTDPSAQVSQIKPIAQLQIDSSKYQAMGINPFGLIPIFVVGGLIIFVPLFFGGLVVIGEREVGIVVKKFDLKGRKLPAGRLIALNNEAGLQADTLAPGWHWGYLPWQYSVKKEPVVVVHQGEIALIVAADGAPIPPERILGKIVNCDDFQDARKFLTQSGERGRQMGFLTAGTYRINTALFKIITAANANSHGMSAEQLRVYSLAADKVGIITTLDGIPIPAGEMAGPVINGHDNFQNTQKFVDAGGRRGLQEQILLSGSWNLNPWFVQVEQVAMTEIPIGYVGVVISYVGKAHQDVSGAAFTHGNLVNVGHKGVWVEPLYPGKHPINSRIMKIELVPTTNIVLNWSGRTERHSYDAKLASLTVRSQDGFAFDLEVAQIIHVGALDAPKVISRVGSMQNLVDHVLEPTIGNYFRNSAQDYSVLDFLTARSERQAEAAEYIKAALRCYDVQAIDTLIGDIQPPATLMQTQTDRKIAEEQRKTYQVQEFAQTQRQQLVRETALAEIQQEMVKSEQSVKIAELKANAQIKQATGQAEATRLQAVGEAEGIRAVGNAKAETYSAGVEALGTQGYTAMQLMQIIGDRNVRLIPDVLVGGSNGSTNGLVDGLLSMILWNQQTAKPGDVKSPLEVKSHNGNSPLVVDFSANKSNQ
;
A
#
# COMPACT_ATOMS: atom_id res chain seq x y z
N MET A 1 -29.20 8.45 -32.23
CA MET A 1 -28.58 7.79 -33.42
C MET A 1 -28.18 8.87 -34.41
N GLN A 2 -26.99 8.76 -35.03
CA GLN A 2 -26.58 9.32 -36.34
C GLN A 2 -26.76 10.85 -36.63
N SER A 3 -25.87 11.56 -37.33
CA SER A 3 -24.64 11.16 -38.04
C SER A 3 -23.59 12.29 -38.07
N ARG A 4 -22.31 11.90 -38.20
CA ARG A 4 -21.17 12.78 -38.54
C ARG A 4 -21.21 13.17 -40.03
N LYS A 5 -20.53 14.27 -40.43
CA LYS A 5 -19.33 14.24 -41.32
C LYS A 5 -18.80 15.63 -41.76
N ASN A 6 -17.46 15.73 -41.80
CA ASN A 6 -16.62 16.47 -42.78
C ASN A 6 -16.64 18.02 -42.81
N SER A 7 -15.58 18.75 -43.22
CA SER A 7 -14.13 18.43 -43.38
C SER A 7 -13.26 19.67 -43.72
N PHE A 8 -12.01 19.67 -43.25
CA PHE A 8 -10.79 20.37 -43.74
C PHE A 8 -10.78 21.23 -45.05
N LYS A 9 -10.21 22.45 -44.95
CA LYS A 9 -9.22 23.19 -45.81
C LYS A 9 -9.15 24.67 -45.35
N CYS A 10 -8.14 25.52 -45.57
CA CYS A 10 -6.86 25.55 -46.32
C CYS A 10 -5.91 26.54 -45.57
N ARG A 11 -4.65 26.27 -45.20
CA ARG A 11 -3.36 26.26 -45.93
C ARG A 11 -2.93 27.55 -46.71
N GLN A 12 -1.87 28.19 -46.19
CA GLN A 12 -0.76 28.99 -46.78
C GLN A 12 -0.90 29.74 -48.14
N SER A 13 -0.41 31.00 -48.19
CA SER A 13 0.52 31.55 -49.23
C SER A 13 0.94 32.99 -48.83
N ASN A 14 2.17 33.24 -48.33
CA ASN A 14 3.42 33.65 -49.01
C ASN A 14 3.63 35.16 -49.25
N LYS A 15 4.86 35.60 -48.91
CA LYS A 15 5.48 36.89 -49.25
C LYS A 15 6.03 36.85 -50.69
N ILE A 16 6.01 37.99 -51.39
CA ILE A 16 6.95 38.41 -52.46
C ILE A 16 6.77 39.94 -52.58
N PHE A 17 7.75 40.77 -52.17
CA PHE A 17 8.85 41.30 -53.01
C PHE A 17 8.39 42.18 -54.18
N ARG A 18 8.54 43.51 -54.04
CA ARG A 18 8.83 44.43 -55.16
C ARG A 18 9.78 45.54 -54.73
N PHE A 19 10.89 45.63 -55.47
CA PHE A 19 11.93 46.66 -55.41
C PHE A 19 11.75 47.55 -56.65
N ALA A 20 11.77 48.88 -56.49
CA ALA A 20 12.07 49.88 -57.53
C ALA A 20 12.03 51.28 -56.86
N THR A 21 13.14 51.86 -56.42
CA THR A 21 14.07 52.70 -57.21
C THR A 21 13.45 53.99 -57.80
N SER A 22 13.71 55.11 -57.13
CA SER A 22 13.80 56.45 -57.75
C SER A 22 15.07 57.12 -57.23
N LEU A 23 15.89 57.64 -58.12
CA LEU A 23 17.27 58.10 -57.89
C LEU A 23 17.41 59.59 -58.24
N PHE A 24 18.43 60.25 -57.68
CA PHE A 24 18.84 61.65 -57.90
C PHE A 24 17.93 62.75 -57.26
N ALA A 25 18.44 63.88 -56.75
CA ALA A 25 19.80 64.42 -56.82
C ALA A 25 20.31 65.10 -55.51
N SER A 26 21.63 65.01 -55.35
CA SER A 26 22.60 65.77 -54.52
C SER A 26 22.25 67.19 -54.02
N LEU A 27 22.74 67.54 -52.81
CA LEU A 27 23.97 68.33 -52.67
C LEU A 27 24.66 68.13 -51.31
N ALA A 28 26.00 68.19 -51.29
CA ALA A 28 26.84 68.17 -50.08
C ALA A 28 26.93 69.58 -49.44
N ILE A 29 27.50 69.82 -48.26
CA ILE A 29 28.94 69.72 -47.92
C ILE A 29 29.10 69.62 -46.39
N ALA A 30 30.16 68.93 -45.94
CA ALA A 30 30.52 68.78 -44.53
C ALA A 30 31.46 69.89 -44.03
N THR A 31 31.55 70.06 -42.70
CA THR A 31 32.85 70.23 -42.02
C THR A 31 32.75 69.92 -40.51
N THR A 32 33.79 69.27 -40.01
CA THR A 32 34.07 69.05 -38.58
C THR A 32 34.84 70.23 -37.99
N ILE A 33 34.88 70.37 -36.66
CA ILE A 33 36.10 70.53 -35.84
C ILE A 33 35.71 70.61 -34.34
N GLN A 34 36.66 70.23 -33.48
CA GLN A 34 36.49 70.00 -32.04
C GLN A 34 37.66 70.62 -31.26
N ALA A 35 37.38 71.22 -30.09
CA ALA A 35 38.35 71.61 -29.06
C ALA A 35 37.60 71.63 -27.70
N ALA A 36 37.98 70.96 -26.60
CA ALA A 36 39.27 70.75 -25.91
C ALA A 36 39.55 71.77 -24.77
N SER A 37 40.23 71.30 -23.71
CA SER A 37 40.51 71.96 -22.40
C SER A 37 39.29 71.98 -21.43
N ALA A 38 39.37 71.66 -20.14
CA ALA A 38 40.39 71.00 -19.29
C ALA A 38 39.73 70.35 -18.03
N ALA A 39 40.50 69.90 -17.03
CA ALA A 39 40.04 69.15 -15.85
C ALA A 39 40.59 69.68 -14.49
N SER A 40 40.18 69.05 -13.39
CA SER A 40 40.80 69.12 -12.04
C SER A 40 40.54 67.78 -11.31
N THR A 41 41.33 67.23 -10.38
CA THR A 41 42.75 67.38 -9.97
C THR A 41 43.10 66.18 -9.08
N LYS A 42 44.30 65.58 -9.17
CA LYS A 42 45.09 65.03 -8.03
C LYS A 42 46.49 64.48 -8.41
N ILE A 43 47.49 65.34 -8.23
CA ILE A 43 48.81 65.15 -7.54
C ILE A 43 48.95 63.78 -6.81
N SER A 44 50.08 63.04 -6.73
CA SER A 44 51.49 63.02 -7.26
C SER A 44 52.15 61.73 -6.67
N PRO A 45 53.48 61.44 -6.72
CA PRO A 45 54.61 61.91 -7.56
C PRO A 45 55.44 60.77 -8.23
N THR A 46 56.32 61.12 -9.18
CA THR A 46 57.65 60.48 -9.31
C THR A 46 58.66 61.48 -9.89
N GLN A 47 59.95 61.31 -9.57
CA GLN A 47 61.04 62.20 -9.97
C GLN A 47 61.91 61.56 -11.09
N GLU A 48 62.62 62.43 -11.83
CA GLU A 48 63.94 62.21 -12.46
C GLU A 48 64.12 61.52 -13.84
N THR A 49 64.26 62.42 -14.84
CA THR A 49 65.41 62.58 -15.78
C THR A 49 65.62 61.74 -17.05
N THR A 50 66.27 62.42 -18.01
CA THR A 50 67.11 61.99 -19.16
C THR A 50 66.47 61.63 -20.52
N ASP A 51 66.48 62.62 -21.42
CA ASP A 51 66.78 62.58 -22.88
C ASP A 51 68.10 61.79 -23.20
N PRO A 52 68.52 61.50 -24.48
CA PRO A 52 68.25 62.28 -25.71
C PRO A 52 68.23 61.57 -27.11
N SER A 53 67.99 62.40 -28.15
CA SER A 53 68.54 62.33 -29.53
C SER A 53 68.12 61.19 -30.50
N ALA A 54 68.11 61.34 -31.83
CA ALA A 54 68.07 62.49 -32.76
C ALA A 54 67.90 61.97 -34.20
N GLN A 55 67.43 62.79 -35.17
CA GLN A 55 68.08 62.97 -36.50
C GLN A 55 67.40 64.04 -37.37
N VAL A 56 68.12 64.51 -38.41
CA VAL A 56 67.90 65.75 -39.18
C VAL A 56 68.07 65.50 -40.69
N SER A 57 67.23 66.11 -41.55
CA SER A 57 67.51 66.74 -42.88
C SER A 57 66.17 67.11 -43.59
N GLN A 58 65.84 68.30 -44.13
CA GLN A 58 66.49 69.23 -45.10
C GLN A 58 66.62 68.64 -46.53
N ILE A 59 66.28 69.24 -47.70
CA ILE A 59 65.96 70.61 -48.24
C ILE A 59 65.06 70.40 -49.53
N LYS A 60 63.90 71.07 -49.79
CA LYS A 60 63.63 72.37 -50.53
C LYS A 60 64.19 72.49 -52.00
N PRO A 61 63.72 73.40 -52.91
CA PRO A 61 62.43 74.11 -53.12
C PRO A 61 62.00 74.24 -54.63
N ILE A 62 61.13 75.24 -54.93
CA ILE A 62 60.84 76.03 -56.19
C ILE A 62 59.41 75.75 -56.73
N ALA A 63 58.51 76.72 -56.99
CA ALA A 63 58.65 78.03 -57.65
C ALA A 63 57.85 79.21 -57.02
N GLN A 64 58.05 80.42 -57.55
CA GLN A 64 57.56 81.73 -57.05
C GLN A 64 56.45 82.35 -57.93
N LEU A 65 56.02 83.57 -57.53
CA LEU A 65 55.16 84.59 -58.17
C LEU A 65 53.73 84.64 -57.58
N GLN A 66 53.16 85.80 -57.24
CA GLN A 66 53.67 87.18 -57.16
C GLN A 66 52.85 87.96 -56.12
N ILE A 67 53.41 88.99 -55.49
CA ILE A 67 52.68 89.82 -54.52
C ILE A 67 51.99 90.95 -55.28
N ASP A 68 50.67 91.06 -55.14
CA ASP A 68 49.93 92.25 -55.57
C ASP A 68 49.43 93.03 -54.34
N SER A 69 49.65 94.35 -54.34
CA SER A 69 49.62 95.17 -53.12
C SER A 69 48.48 96.17 -53.10
N SER A 70 47.27 95.71 -52.77
CA SER A 70 46.12 96.59 -52.52
C SER A 70 46.17 97.18 -51.10
N LYS A 71 46.75 98.37 -50.98
CA LYS A 71 46.57 99.21 -49.79
C LYS A 71 45.10 99.62 -49.69
N TYR A 72 44.42 99.18 -48.62
CA TYR A 72 43.20 99.85 -48.14
C TYR A 72 43.34 100.23 -46.67
N GLN A 73 42.65 101.31 -46.31
CA GLN A 73 43.01 102.19 -45.19
C GLN A 73 42.57 101.62 -43.83
N ALA A 74 43.21 102.15 -42.79
CA ALA A 74 42.82 101.88 -41.42
C ALA A 74 41.36 102.29 -41.15
N MET A 75 40.58 101.38 -40.58
CA MET A 75 39.43 101.73 -39.76
C MET A 75 39.59 101.05 -38.41
N GLY A 76 39.94 101.83 -37.39
CA GLY A 76 40.06 101.33 -36.03
C GLY A 76 38.68 100.94 -35.49
N ILE A 77 38.46 99.66 -35.21
CA ILE A 77 37.25 99.17 -34.55
C ILE A 77 37.51 99.14 -33.05
N ASN A 78 36.91 100.10 -32.33
CA ASN A 78 37.01 100.20 -30.87
C ASN A 78 36.39 98.96 -30.19
N PRO A 79 36.97 98.47 -29.07
CA PRO A 79 36.54 97.23 -28.40
C PRO A 79 35.15 97.30 -27.73
N PHE A 80 34.45 98.44 -27.82
CA PHE A 80 33.10 98.63 -27.29
C PHE A 80 31.98 98.26 -28.27
N GLY A 81 32.28 98.00 -29.55
CA GLY A 81 31.26 97.69 -30.57
C GLY A 81 30.72 96.25 -30.58
N LEU A 82 31.48 95.28 -30.04
CA LEU A 82 31.06 93.85 -30.01
C LEU A 82 30.18 93.52 -28.80
N ILE A 83 30.28 94.29 -27.71
CA ILE A 83 29.48 94.12 -26.49
C ILE A 83 27.97 94.19 -26.80
N PRO A 84 27.44 95.21 -27.51
CA PRO A 84 26.02 95.23 -27.86
C PRO A 84 25.62 94.09 -28.80
N ILE A 85 26.51 93.56 -29.66
CA ILE A 85 26.17 92.43 -30.55
C ILE A 85 26.06 91.11 -29.76
N PHE A 86 26.95 90.87 -28.79
CA PHE A 86 26.83 89.72 -27.88
C PHE A 86 25.71 89.88 -26.86
N VAL A 87 25.44 91.09 -26.37
CA VAL A 87 24.31 91.36 -25.47
C VAL A 87 22.98 91.27 -26.21
N VAL A 88 22.84 91.84 -27.42
CA VAL A 88 21.60 91.76 -28.22
C VAL A 88 21.42 90.38 -28.83
N GLY A 89 22.45 89.73 -29.37
CA GLY A 89 22.38 88.35 -29.85
C GLY A 89 22.13 87.36 -28.72
N GLY A 90 22.78 87.56 -27.58
CA GLY A 90 22.50 86.84 -26.33
C GLY A 90 21.06 87.04 -25.90
N LEU A 91 20.57 88.28 -25.82
CA LEU A 91 19.19 88.59 -25.42
C LEU A 91 18.16 88.04 -26.44
N ILE A 92 18.43 88.09 -27.74
CA ILE A 92 17.58 87.50 -28.81
C ILE A 92 17.51 85.97 -28.73
N ILE A 93 18.52 85.27 -28.21
CA ILE A 93 18.48 83.80 -28.03
C ILE A 93 17.95 83.43 -26.64
N PHE A 94 18.44 84.11 -25.59
CA PHE A 94 18.20 83.78 -24.19
C PHE A 94 16.82 84.25 -23.72
N VAL A 95 16.28 85.37 -24.23
CA VAL A 95 14.91 85.81 -23.92
C VAL A 95 13.87 84.82 -24.44
N PRO A 96 13.83 84.40 -25.72
CA PRO A 96 12.86 83.39 -26.14
C PRO A 96 13.15 81.99 -25.59
N LEU A 97 14.37 81.65 -25.14
CA LEU A 97 14.59 80.40 -24.39
C LEU A 97 13.95 80.46 -22.99
N PHE A 98 14.14 81.58 -22.28
CA PHE A 98 13.68 81.78 -20.90
C PHE A 98 12.18 82.15 -20.80
N PHE A 99 11.67 82.95 -21.75
CA PHE A 99 10.25 83.29 -21.91
C PHE A 99 9.47 82.32 -22.81
N GLY A 100 10.14 81.44 -23.57
CA GLY A 100 9.47 80.37 -24.32
C GLY A 100 8.97 79.23 -23.43
N GLY A 101 9.51 79.12 -22.20
CA GLY A 101 9.12 78.08 -21.25
C GLY A 101 9.34 76.67 -21.79
N LEU A 102 10.48 76.45 -22.45
CA LEU A 102 10.84 75.15 -23.03
C LEU A 102 11.19 74.17 -21.91
N VAL A 103 10.44 73.07 -21.84
CA VAL A 103 10.69 71.95 -20.93
C VAL A 103 10.86 70.68 -21.75
N VAL A 104 12.06 70.08 -21.66
CA VAL A 104 12.39 68.80 -22.30
C VAL A 104 12.27 67.69 -21.27
N ILE A 105 11.53 66.63 -21.58
CA ILE A 105 11.31 65.46 -20.72
C ILE A 105 11.90 64.23 -21.40
N GLY A 106 12.73 63.48 -20.67
CA GLY A 106 13.37 62.28 -21.17
C GLY A 106 12.39 61.14 -21.44
N GLU A 107 12.80 60.18 -22.28
CA GLU A 107 11.96 59.05 -22.72
C GLU A 107 11.46 58.16 -21.57
N ARG A 108 12.22 58.13 -20.46
CA ARG A 108 11.93 57.40 -19.22
C ARG A 108 11.57 58.32 -18.04
N GLU A 109 11.14 59.54 -18.33
CA GLU A 109 10.65 60.52 -17.36
C GLU A 109 9.17 60.84 -17.61
N VAL A 110 8.48 61.28 -16.56
CA VAL A 110 7.17 61.93 -16.62
C VAL A 110 7.29 63.33 -16.01
N GLY A 111 6.74 64.34 -16.69
CA GLY A 111 6.74 65.72 -16.20
C GLY A 111 5.49 66.03 -15.39
N ILE A 112 5.64 66.18 -14.08
CA ILE A 112 4.56 66.57 -13.17
C ILE A 112 4.56 68.09 -13.04
N VAL A 113 3.47 68.71 -13.49
CA VAL A 113 3.35 70.17 -13.56
C VAL A 113 2.77 70.71 -12.25
N VAL A 114 3.45 71.69 -11.66
CA VAL A 114 2.95 72.51 -10.55
C VAL A 114 2.79 73.95 -11.05
N LYS A 115 1.58 74.50 -11.00
CA LYS A 115 1.31 75.90 -11.34
C LYS A 115 1.38 76.73 -10.06
N LYS A 116 2.40 77.60 -9.93
CA LYS A 116 2.68 78.39 -8.72
C LYS A 116 1.57 79.40 -8.42
N PHE A 117 1.03 80.04 -9.45
CA PHE A 117 -0.10 80.96 -9.34
C PHE A 117 -0.89 81.05 -10.64
N ASP A 118 -2.15 81.48 -10.54
CA ASP A 118 -3.02 81.71 -11.69
C ASP A 118 -3.32 83.19 -11.88
N LEU A 119 -3.15 83.67 -13.12
CA LEU A 119 -3.39 85.06 -13.52
C LEU A 119 -4.88 85.43 -13.51
N LYS A 120 -5.78 84.43 -13.55
CA LYS A 120 -7.24 84.62 -13.44
C LYS A 120 -7.76 84.40 -12.00
N GLY A 121 -6.86 84.32 -11.01
CA GLY A 121 -7.21 84.19 -9.60
C GLY A 121 -7.83 82.85 -9.19
N ARG A 122 -7.82 81.83 -10.05
CA ARG A 122 -8.43 80.53 -9.76
C ARG A 122 -7.59 79.74 -8.75
N LYS A 123 -8.10 79.66 -7.52
CA LYS A 123 -7.55 78.83 -6.44
C LYS A 123 -8.15 77.43 -6.50
N LEU A 124 -7.39 76.42 -6.05
CA LEU A 124 -7.90 75.08 -5.79
C LEU A 124 -9.15 75.14 -4.87
N PRO A 125 -10.23 74.39 -5.17
CA PRO A 125 -11.36 74.27 -4.26
C PRO A 125 -10.93 73.54 -2.97
N ALA A 126 -11.49 73.96 -1.84
CA ALA A 126 -11.14 73.41 -0.53
C ALA A 126 -11.34 71.88 -0.49
N GLY A 127 -10.32 71.17 -0.01
CA GLY A 127 -10.32 69.71 0.10
C GLY A 127 -9.78 68.94 -1.10
N ARG A 128 -9.44 69.60 -2.23
CA ARG A 128 -8.67 69.00 -3.33
C ARG A 128 -7.19 69.39 -3.27
N LEU A 129 -6.35 68.48 -3.75
CA LEU A 129 -4.89 68.63 -3.88
C LEU A 129 -4.48 68.83 -5.35
N ILE A 130 -5.26 68.29 -6.30
CA ILE A 130 -4.99 68.29 -7.73
C ILE A 130 -5.96 69.22 -8.48
N ALA A 131 -5.38 70.10 -9.29
CA ALA A 131 -6.07 71.07 -10.13
C ALA A 131 -6.53 70.42 -11.44
N LEU A 132 -7.81 70.60 -11.77
CA LEU A 132 -8.42 70.13 -13.02
C LEU A 132 -8.53 71.23 -14.08
N ASN A 133 -8.84 72.47 -13.69
CA ASN A 133 -9.18 73.54 -14.65
C ASN A 133 -8.09 74.62 -14.78
N ASN A 134 -6.83 74.20 -14.78
CA ASN A 134 -5.64 75.06 -14.78
C ASN A 134 -5.60 76.04 -13.58
N GLU A 135 -6.11 75.61 -12.42
CA GLU A 135 -6.04 76.33 -11.14
C GLU A 135 -4.59 76.35 -10.61
N ALA A 136 -4.27 77.25 -9.67
CA ALA A 136 -2.97 77.25 -9.00
C ALA A 136 -2.82 76.00 -8.09
N GLY A 137 -1.79 75.19 -8.32
CA GLY A 137 -1.55 73.91 -7.62
C GLY A 137 -0.88 72.84 -8.49
N LEU A 138 -0.81 71.61 -7.96
CA LEU A 138 -0.43 70.41 -8.71
C LEU A 138 -1.46 70.15 -9.82
N GLN A 139 -1.05 69.98 -11.07
CA GLN A 139 -1.98 69.72 -12.17
C GLN A 139 -2.27 68.22 -12.30
N ALA A 140 -3.47 67.89 -12.77
CA ALA A 140 -3.82 66.51 -13.11
C ALA A 140 -3.02 65.99 -14.31
N ASP A 141 -2.91 66.79 -15.38
CA ASP A 141 -2.25 66.37 -16.62
C ASP A 141 -0.73 66.32 -16.45
N THR A 142 -0.15 65.18 -16.82
CA THR A 142 1.30 65.00 -16.92
C THR A 142 1.79 65.29 -18.32
N LEU A 143 3.05 65.73 -18.42
CA LEU A 143 3.74 65.88 -19.68
C LEU A 143 4.43 64.58 -20.09
N ALA A 144 4.11 64.11 -21.29
CA ALA A 144 4.77 62.98 -21.96
C ALA A 144 6.22 63.32 -22.36
N PRO A 145 7.06 62.33 -22.71
CA PRO A 145 8.39 62.60 -23.26
C PRO A 145 8.36 63.50 -24.50
N GLY A 146 9.39 64.33 -24.66
CA GLY A 146 9.49 65.29 -25.76
C GLY A 146 9.69 66.73 -25.32
N TRP A 147 9.43 67.66 -26.24
CA TRP A 147 9.66 69.11 -26.07
C TRP A 147 8.32 69.81 -25.88
N HIS A 148 8.14 70.44 -24.71
CA HIS A 148 6.92 71.19 -24.36
C HIS A 148 7.24 72.67 -24.21
N TRP A 149 6.40 73.52 -24.81
CA TRP A 149 6.57 74.97 -24.81
C TRP A 149 5.48 75.63 -23.96
N GLY A 150 5.74 76.84 -23.44
CA GLY A 150 4.80 77.62 -22.63
C GLY A 150 4.87 77.37 -21.11
N TYR A 151 5.74 76.48 -20.62
CA TYR A 151 5.94 76.22 -19.20
C TYR A 151 6.96 77.18 -18.58
N LEU A 152 6.57 78.46 -18.52
CA LEU A 152 7.36 79.56 -17.97
C LEU A 152 7.84 79.28 -16.52
N PRO A 153 9.15 79.29 -16.22
CA PRO A 153 9.68 78.93 -14.90
C PRO A 153 9.20 79.80 -13.73
N TRP A 154 8.71 81.00 -14.00
CA TRP A 154 8.12 81.89 -12.99
C TRP A 154 6.66 81.52 -12.64
N GLN A 155 5.90 80.96 -13.60
CA GLN A 155 4.50 80.55 -13.38
C GLN A 155 4.37 79.06 -13.06
N TYR A 156 5.21 78.23 -13.67
CA TYR A 156 5.17 76.77 -13.57
C TYR A 156 6.46 76.23 -12.94
N SER A 157 6.37 75.06 -12.33
CA SER A 157 7.49 74.23 -11.92
C SER A 157 7.18 72.81 -12.39
N VAL A 158 8.00 72.28 -13.30
CA VAL A 158 7.86 70.90 -13.77
C VAL A 158 8.85 70.04 -13.00
N LYS A 159 8.32 69.12 -12.18
CA LYS A 159 9.13 68.06 -11.57
C LYS A 159 9.27 66.92 -12.57
N LYS A 160 10.50 66.46 -12.76
CA LYS A 160 10.78 65.27 -13.57
C LYS A 160 10.88 64.08 -12.63
N GLU A 161 10.05 63.08 -12.84
CA GLU A 161 10.11 61.84 -12.07
C GLU A 161 10.27 60.64 -13.01
N PRO A 162 10.98 59.58 -12.61
CA PRO A 162 11.16 58.41 -13.46
C PRO A 162 9.83 57.69 -13.69
N VAL A 163 9.65 57.11 -14.87
CA VAL A 163 8.49 56.25 -15.15
C VAL A 163 8.46 55.05 -14.22
N VAL A 164 7.25 54.64 -13.82
CA VAL A 164 7.07 53.53 -12.89
C VAL A 164 7.15 52.22 -13.66
N VAL A 165 8.14 51.41 -13.32
CA VAL A 165 8.37 50.09 -13.90
C VAL A 165 7.90 49.02 -12.91
N VAL A 166 7.00 48.16 -13.37
CA VAL A 166 6.57 46.94 -12.65
C VAL A 166 7.25 45.77 -13.34
N HIS A 167 8.06 44.99 -12.61
CA HIS A 167 8.80 43.88 -13.20
C HIS A 167 7.87 42.71 -13.55
N GLN A 168 8.36 41.81 -14.41
CA GLN A 168 7.62 40.58 -14.75
C GLN A 168 7.49 39.68 -13.52
N GLY A 169 6.30 39.14 -13.29
CA GLY A 169 6.01 38.36 -12.07
C GLY A 169 5.68 39.22 -10.83
N GLU A 170 5.53 40.53 -10.98
CA GLU A 170 5.11 41.44 -9.92
C GLU A 170 3.81 42.18 -10.28
N ILE A 171 3.08 42.60 -9.25
CA ILE A 171 1.99 43.56 -9.32
C ILE A 171 2.36 44.82 -8.53
N ALA A 172 1.73 45.95 -8.85
CA ALA A 172 1.90 47.18 -8.07
C ALA A 172 0.56 47.72 -7.58
N LEU A 173 0.50 48.16 -6.33
CA LEU A 173 -0.71 48.69 -5.69
C LEU A 173 -0.72 50.21 -5.72
N ILE A 174 -1.91 50.80 -5.86
CA ILE A 174 -2.08 52.26 -5.95
C ILE A 174 -2.77 52.80 -4.69
N VAL A 175 -2.24 53.90 -4.16
CA VAL A 175 -2.93 54.76 -3.18
C VAL A 175 -3.13 56.14 -3.81
N ALA A 176 -4.39 56.53 -4.03
CA ALA A 176 -4.75 57.84 -4.54
C ALA A 176 -4.78 58.87 -3.40
N ALA A 177 -4.10 60.00 -3.57
CA ALA A 177 -4.03 61.08 -2.58
C ALA A 177 -5.27 62.01 -2.62
N ASP A 178 -5.92 62.13 -3.78
CA ASP A 178 -7.06 63.01 -4.04
C ASP A 178 -8.17 62.28 -4.82
N GLY A 179 -9.39 62.80 -4.74
CA GLY A 179 -10.60 62.16 -5.27
C GLY A 179 -11.78 62.25 -4.30
N ALA A 180 -12.89 61.61 -4.67
CA ALA A 180 -14.05 61.46 -3.79
C ALA A 180 -13.68 60.65 -2.52
N PRO A 181 -14.31 60.90 -1.36
CA PRO A 181 -14.12 60.04 -0.19
C PRO A 181 -14.67 58.62 -0.47
N ILE A 182 -13.96 57.58 -0.04
CA ILE A 182 -14.49 56.21 -0.02
C ILE A 182 -15.68 56.17 0.95
N PRO A 183 -16.85 55.61 0.56
CA PRO A 183 -17.98 55.41 1.46
C PRO A 183 -17.60 54.52 2.65
N PRO A 184 -18.11 54.77 3.88
CA PRO A 184 -17.68 54.06 5.10
C PRO A 184 -17.97 52.55 5.08
N GLU A 185 -18.82 52.08 4.16
CA GLU A 185 -19.13 50.67 3.96
C GLU A 185 -17.98 49.89 3.29
N ARG A 186 -17.13 50.55 2.49
CA ARG A 186 -16.03 49.95 1.74
C ARG A 186 -14.67 50.39 2.29
N ILE A 187 -13.67 49.54 2.10
CA ILE A 187 -12.29 49.79 2.56
C ILE A 187 -11.41 50.28 1.40
N LEU A 188 -11.71 49.84 0.18
CA LEU A 188 -10.96 50.14 -1.04
C LEU A 188 -11.76 50.99 -2.03
N GLY A 189 -11.05 51.91 -2.69
CA GLY A 189 -11.57 52.77 -3.76
C GLY A 189 -11.92 51.97 -5.02
N LYS A 190 -13.02 52.37 -5.67
CA LYS A 190 -13.54 51.72 -6.88
C LYS A 190 -12.56 51.80 -8.05
N ILE A 191 -12.63 50.81 -8.94
CA ILE A 191 -11.88 50.83 -10.19
C ILE A 191 -12.53 51.80 -11.17
N VAL A 192 -11.73 52.66 -11.80
CA VAL A 192 -12.14 53.68 -12.76
C VAL A 192 -11.34 53.51 -14.05
N ASN A 193 -11.99 53.61 -15.21
CA ASN A 193 -11.33 53.39 -16.50
C ASN A 193 -10.51 54.62 -16.93
N CYS A 194 -9.25 54.67 -16.47
CA CYS A 194 -8.34 55.81 -16.60
C CYS A 194 -6.96 55.43 -17.18
N ASP A 195 -6.93 54.47 -18.11
CA ASP A 195 -5.72 54.00 -18.79
C ASP A 195 -4.61 53.57 -17.81
N ASP A 196 -4.95 52.61 -16.93
CA ASP A 196 -4.10 52.08 -15.86
C ASP A 196 -3.46 53.17 -14.98
N PHE A 197 -4.31 54.11 -14.53
CA PHE A 197 -3.96 55.26 -13.68
C PHE A 197 -2.98 56.27 -14.31
N GLN A 198 -2.71 56.19 -15.61
CA GLN A 198 -1.91 57.19 -16.32
C GLN A 198 -2.71 58.50 -16.51
N ASP A 199 -4.00 58.40 -16.85
CA ASP A 199 -4.88 59.57 -17.03
C ASP A 199 -5.52 60.03 -15.70
N ALA A 200 -4.72 60.72 -14.87
CA ALA A 200 -5.18 61.36 -13.64
C ALA A 200 -6.42 62.26 -13.80
N ARG A 201 -6.54 62.96 -14.95
CA ARG A 201 -7.75 63.76 -15.28
C ARG A 201 -8.98 62.87 -15.46
N LYS A 202 -8.88 61.72 -16.14
CA LYS A 202 -10.02 60.79 -16.31
C LYS A 202 -10.43 60.20 -14.97
N PHE A 203 -9.46 59.78 -14.14
CA PHE A 203 -9.74 59.28 -12.80
C PHE A 203 -10.58 60.26 -11.97
N LEU A 204 -10.14 61.52 -11.85
CA LEU A 204 -10.83 62.53 -11.04
C LEU A 204 -12.18 62.97 -11.66
N THR A 205 -12.31 63.01 -12.98
CA THR A 205 -13.58 63.40 -13.65
C THR A 205 -14.62 62.29 -13.62
N GLN A 206 -14.21 61.02 -13.62
CA GLN A 206 -15.08 59.84 -13.45
C GLN A 206 -15.33 59.48 -11.97
N SER A 207 -15.17 60.44 -11.04
CA SER A 207 -15.43 60.26 -9.60
C SER A 207 -14.55 59.19 -8.93
N GLY A 208 -13.27 59.10 -9.31
CA GLY A 208 -12.27 58.27 -8.62
C GLY A 208 -12.14 58.62 -7.14
N GLU A 209 -11.85 57.61 -6.33
CA GLU A 209 -11.94 57.68 -4.87
C GLU A 209 -10.55 57.73 -4.23
N ARG A 210 -10.34 58.60 -3.23
CA ARG A 210 -9.05 58.77 -2.53
C ARG A 210 -8.82 57.64 -1.52
N GLY A 211 -7.59 57.13 -1.42
CA GLY A 211 -7.21 56.03 -0.54
C GLY A 211 -6.62 54.83 -1.30
N ARG A 212 -6.56 53.68 -0.64
CA ARG A 212 -6.11 52.41 -1.24
C ARG A 212 -7.09 51.98 -2.34
N GLN A 213 -6.59 51.63 -3.52
CA GLN A 213 -7.45 51.24 -4.66
C GLN A 213 -7.70 49.72 -4.70
N MET A 214 -8.85 49.32 -5.24
CA MET A 214 -9.12 47.92 -5.61
C MET A 214 -8.32 47.47 -6.83
N GLY A 215 -8.04 48.39 -7.76
CA GLY A 215 -7.22 48.15 -8.94
C GLY A 215 -5.73 48.09 -8.60
N PHE A 216 -4.99 47.35 -9.43
CA PHE A 216 -3.54 47.16 -9.34
C PHE A 216 -2.95 47.17 -10.76
N LEU A 217 -1.65 47.46 -10.88
CA LEU A 217 -0.92 47.41 -12.15
C LEU A 217 -0.26 46.04 -12.30
N THR A 218 -0.26 45.51 -13.51
CA THR A 218 0.51 44.32 -13.90
C THR A 218 1.90 44.71 -14.42
N ALA A 219 2.74 43.75 -14.77
CA ALA A 219 4.07 43.99 -15.34
C ALA A 219 4.02 44.94 -16.56
N GLY A 220 4.78 46.04 -16.52
CA GLY A 220 4.67 47.11 -17.50
C GLY A 220 5.51 48.34 -17.15
N THR A 221 5.46 49.37 -18.00
CA THR A 221 6.08 50.68 -17.75
C THR A 221 5.01 51.75 -17.91
N TYR A 222 4.65 52.40 -16.82
CA TYR A 222 3.51 53.31 -16.73
C TYR A 222 3.96 54.74 -16.46
N ARG A 223 3.32 55.71 -17.14
CA ARG A 223 3.56 57.15 -16.96
C ARG A 223 2.52 57.73 -16.03
N ILE A 224 2.73 57.57 -14.73
CA ILE A 224 1.74 57.91 -13.70
C ILE A 224 2.11 59.21 -13.01
N ASN A 225 1.10 60.05 -12.73
CA ASN A 225 1.24 61.24 -11.90
C ASN A 225 1.45 60.86 -10.43
N THR A 226 2.71 60.72 -10.00
CA THR A 226 3.08 60.29 -8.63
C THR A 226 2.58 61.24 -7.53
N ALA A 227 2.28 62.50 -7.88
CA ALA A 227 1.72 63.47 -6.95
C ALA A 227 0.22 63.21 -6.64
N LEU A 228 -0.50 62.52 -7.53
CA LEU A 228 -1.84 62.01 -7.27
C LEU A 228 -1.80 60.55 -6.79
N PHE A 229 -0.97 59.71 -7.41
CA PHE A 229 -0.96 58.27 -7.20
C PHE A 229 0.36 57.80 -6.62
N LYS A 230 0.34 57.40 -5.35
CA LYS A 230 1.46 56.73 -4.72
C LYS A 230 1.43 55.25 -5.08
N ILE A 231 2.42 54.79 -5.86
CA ILE A 231 2.51 53.40 -6.32
C ILE A 231 3.46 52.59 -5.43
N ILE A 232 3.00 51.42 -5.02
CA ILE A 232 3.74 50.46 -4.20
C ILE A 232 4.16 49.28 -5.09
N THR A 233 5.46 49.13 -5.33
CA THR A 233 6.09 48.03 -6.07
C THR A 233 6.89 47.15 -5.12
N ALA A 234 7.30 45.96 -5.55
CA ALA A 234 8.13 45.08 -4.72
C ALA A 234 9.42 45.76 -4.22
N ALA A 235 9.99 46.69 -5.00
CA ALA A 235 11.18 47.44 -4.64
C ALA A 235 10.98 48.46 -3.49
N ASN A 236 9.77 49.02 -3.32
CA ASN A 236 9.48 50.03 -2.28
C ASN A 236 8.53 49.53 -1.16
N ALA A 237 7.99 48.31 -1.28
CA ALA A 237 7.03 47.70 -0.35
C ALA A 237 7.39 47.87 1.13
N ASN A 238 8.65 47.59 1.48
CA ASN A 238 9.16 47.65 2.85
C ASN A 238 8.98 49.06 3.48
N SER A 239 9.11 50.12 2.67
CA SER A 239 8.93 51.51 3.13
C SER A 239 7.45 51.88 3.39
N HIS A 240 6.53 51.00 3.02
CA HIS A 240 5.07 51.18 3.17
C HIS A 240 4.43 50.07 4.02
N GLY A 241 5.24 49.33 4.79
CA GLY A 241 4.77 48.32 5.74
C GLY A 241 4.28 47.01 5.11
N MET A 242 4.73 46.69 3.91
CA MET A 242 4.39 45.45 3.19
C MET A 242 5.67 44.70 2.82
N SER A 243 5.60 43.37 2.68
CA SER A 243 6.74 42.60 2.17
C SER A 243 6.74 42.57 0.64
N ALA A 244 7.93 42.51 0.03
CA ALA A 244 8.06 42.38 -1.42
C ALA A 244 7.39 41.11 -1.98
N GLU A 245 7.28 40.05 -1.17
CA GLU A 245 6.65 38.78 -1.55
C GLU A 245 5.14 38.89 -1.73
N GLN A 246 4.46 39.75 -0.97
CA GLN A 246 3.02 40.00 -1.11
C GLN A 246 2.64 40.69 -2.43
N LEU A 247 3.62 41.24 -3.15
CA LEU A 247 3.44 41.93 -4.43
C LEU A 247 3.93 41.11 -5.63
N ARG A 248 4.32 39.85 -5.41
CA ARG A 248 4.59 38.90 -6.50
C ARG A 248 3.30 38.22 -6.94
N VAL A 249 3.26 37.79 -8.19
CA VAL A 249 2.15 36.95 -8.71
C VAL A 249 2.03 35.71 -7.83
N TYR A 250 0.83 35.48 -7.30
CA TYR A 250 0.59 34.45 -6.30
C TYR A 250 0.65 33.07 -6.95
N SER A 251 1.63 32.26 -6.56
CA SER A 251 1.79 30.89 -7.06
C SER A 251 1.26 29.87 -6.05
N LEU A 252 0.27 29.09 -6.46
CA LEU A 252 -0.30 28.00 -5.68
C LEU A 252 0.23 26.65 -6.19
N ALA A 253 0.84 25.89 -5.28
CA ALA A 253 1.45 24.59 -5.58
C ALA A 253 0.42 23.56 -6.08
N ALA A 254 0.87 22.62 -6.91
CA ALA A 254 0.01 21.67 -7.61
C ALA A 254 -0.79 20.72 -6.69
N ASP A 255 -0.27 20.45 -5.49
CA ASP A 255 -0.83 19.58 -4.45
C ASP A 255 -1.66 20.33 -3.40
N LYS A 256 -1.85 21.64 -3.57
CA LYS A 256 -2.51 22.52 -2.60
C LYS A 256 -3.72 23.25 -3.19
N VAL A 257 -4.59 23.68 -2.27
CA VAL A 257 -5.79 24.48 -2.50
C VAL A 257 -5.58 25.83 -1.83
N GLY A 258 -5.97 26.91 -2.50
CA GLY A 258 -6.00 28.24 -1.91
C GLY A 258 -7.36 28.47 -1.26
N ILE A 259 -7.38 28.58 0.06
CA ILE A 259 -8.57 28.99 0.82
C ILE A 259 -8.58 30.52 0.88
N ILE A 260 -9.66 31.12 0.39
CA ILE A 260 -9.74 32.56 0.13
C ILE A 260 -10.52 33.26 1.26
N THR A 261 -9.95 34.34 1.77
CA THR A 261 -10.63 35.30 2.65
C THR A 261 -10.58 36.67 1.99
N THR A 262 -11.75 37.26 1.75
CA THR A 262 -11.90 38.62 1.23
C THR A 262 -11.97 39.62 2.39
N LEU A 263 -11.35 40.78 2.25
CA LEU A 263 -11.29 41.81 3.29
C LEU A 263 -12.32 42.94 3.07
N ASP A 264 -12.83 43.08 1.85
CA ASP A 264 -13.82 44.10 1.46
C ASP A 264 -15.07 43.47 0.81
N GLY A 265 -16.18 44.19 0.81
CA GLY A 265 -17.50 43.73 0.38
C GLY A 265 -18.57 43.75 1.49
N ILE A 266 -19.75 43.19 1.22
CA ILE A 266 -20.89 43.14 2.16
C ILE A 266 -20.55 42.22 3.35
N PRO A 267 -20.93 42.50 4.61
CA PRO A 267 -20.73 41.55 5.71
C PRO A 267 -21.45 40.21 5.46
N ILE A 268 -20.83 39.09 5.88
CA ILE A 268 -21.51 37.79 5.94
C ILE A 268 -22.67 37.87 6.95
N PRO A 269 -23.88 37.39 6.61
CA PRO A 269 -25.03 37.42 7.50
C PRO A 269 -24.83 36.47 8.70
N ALA A 270 -25.43 36.82 9.84
CA ALA A 270 -25.36 36.00 11.05
C ALA A 270 -25.92 34.58 10.81
N GLY A 271 -25.12 33.56 11.12
CA GLY A 271 -25.47 32.15 10.94
C GLY A 271 -24.83 31.46 9.72
N GLU A 272 -24.21 32.22 8.82
CA GLU A 272 -23.36 31.69 7.74
C GLU A 272 -21.87 31.85 8.11
N MET A 273 -21.01 30.91 7.68
CA MET A 273 -19.56 30.95 7.96
C MET A 273 -18.72 31.51 6.80
N ALA A 274 -19.27 31.53 5.58
CA ALA A 274 -18.54 31.93 4.38
C ALA A 274 -19.44 32.68 3.38
N GLY A 275 -18.82 33.43 2.47
CA GLY A 275 -19.48 34.04 1.32
C GLY A 275 -19.80 33.00 0.24
N PRO A 276 -21.01 33.05 -0.38
CA PRO A 276 -21.39 32.11 -1.42
C PRO A 276 -20.55 32.29 -2.68
N VAL A 277 -20.45 31.25 -3.50
CA VAL A 277 -19.75 31.33 -4.80
C VAL A 277 -20.44 32.32 -5.74
N ILE A 278 -19.68 33.30 -6.24
CA ILE A 278 -20.12 34.31 -7.20
C ILE A 278 -19.45 34.04 -8.55
N ASN A 279 -20.13 34.37 -9.66
CA ASN A 279 -19.60 34.15 -11.00
C ASN A 279 -19.14 35.46 -11.65
N GLY A 280 -18.16 35.38 -12.56
CA GLY A 280 -17.77 36.49 -13.44
C GLY A 280 -16.62 37.40 -12.98
N HIS A 281 -16.05 37.18 -11.78
CA HIS A 281 -14.91 37.94 -11.24
C HIS A 281 -13.53 37.29 -11.47
N ASP A 282 -13.48 36.22 -12.27
CA ASP A 282 -12.25 35.52 -12.73
C ASP A 282 -11.28 35.19 -11.59
N ASN A 283 -11.73 34.33 -10.66
CA ASN A 283 -10.99 33.88 -9.48
C ASN A 283 -10.36 35.03 -8.67
N PHE A 284 -11.17 36.08 -8.44
CA PHE A 284 -10.86 37.26 -7.60
C PHE A 284 -9.82 38.22 -8.18
N GLN A 285 -9.38 38.02 -9.42
CA GLN A 285 -8.55 39.00 -10.14
C GLN A 285 -9.34 40.28 -10.44
N ASN A 286 -10.63 40.15 -10.80
CA ASN A 286 -11.52 41.29 -11.07
C ASN A 286 -12.32 41.69 -9.80
N THR A 287 -11.63 42.32 -8.86
CA THR A 287 -12.15 42.74 -7.54
C THR A 287 -13.44 43.57 -7.62
N GLN A 288 -13.50 44.55 -8.53
CA GLN A 288 -14.69 45.38 -8.77
C GLN A 288 -15.93 44.54 -9.11
N LYS A 289 -15.81 43.57 -10.04
CA LYS A 289 -16.92 42.69 -10.43
C LYS A 289 -17.41 41.80 -9.29
N PHE A 290 -16.52 41.39 -8.38
CA PHE A 290 -16.93 40.63 -7.20
C PHE A 290 -17.79 41.49 -6.27
N VAL A 291 -17.36 42.71 -5.97
CA VAL A 291 -18.11 43.63 -5.09
C VAL A 291 -19.46 44.02 -5.72
N ASP A 292 -19.46 44.37 -7.01
CA ASP A 292 -20.68 44.76 -7.74
C ASP A 292 -21.71 43.61 -7.84
N ALA A 293 -21.24 42.36 -7.86
CA ALA A 293 -22.09 41.16 -7.87
C ALA A 293 -22.61 40.74 -6.47
N GLY A 294 -22.46 41.59 -5.44
CA GLY A 294 -22.89 41.29 -4.07
C GLY A 294 -21.87 40.52 -3.25
N GLY A 295 -20.58 40.63 -3.60
CA GLY A 295 -19.45 40.02 -2.91
C GLY A 295 -19.45 40.26 -1.41
N ARG A 296 -19.31 39.18 -0.64
CA ARG A 296 -19.25 39.23 0.82
C ARG A 296 -17.81 39.23 1.32
N ARG A 297 -17.52 39.99 2.39
CA ARG A 297 -16.23 40.01 3.10
C ARG A 297 -16.15 38.85 4.09
N GLY A 298 -14.99 38.20 4.19
CA GLY A 298 -14.72 37.06 5.06
C GLY A 298 -14.29 35.83 4.27
N LEU A 299 -14.30 34.66 4.93
CA LEU A 299 -14.02 33.38 4.32
C LEU A 299 -14.96 33.12 3.12
N GLN A 300 -14.47 32.52 2.04
CA GLN A 300 -15.27 32.24 0.84
C GLN A 300 -15.51 30.73 0.65
N GLU A 301 -16.66 30.39 0.08
CA GLU A 301 -16.94 29.01 -0.38
C GLU A 301 -16.02 28.61 -1.55
N GLN A 302 -15.74 29.56 -2.44
CA GLN A 302 -14.90 29.33 -3.61
C GLN A 302 -13.43 29.14 -3.22
N ILE A 303 -12.84 28.10 -3.77
CA ILE A 303 -11.41 27.77 -3.66
C ILE A 303 -10.62 28.27 -4.86
N LEU A 304 -9.33 28.50 -4.64
CA LEU A 304 -8.34 28.68 -5.71
C LEU A 304 -7.71 27.34 -6.08
N LEU A 305 -7.69 27.02 -7.38
CA LEU A 305 -6.95 25.89 -7.93
C LEU A 305 -5.49 26.29 -8.23
N SER A 306 -4.62 25.28 -8.30
CA SER A 306 -3.19 25.47 -8.53
C SER A 306 -2.90 26.23 -9.83
N GLY A 307 -1.89 27.11 -9.79
CA GLY A 307 -1.63 28.08 -10.85
C GLY A 307 -1.06 29.40 -10.33
N SER A 308 -0.89 30.35 -11.24
CA SER A 308 -0.35 31.69 -10.97
C SER A 308 -1.45 32.74 -11.12
N TRP A 309 -1.67 33.54 -10.07
CA TRP A 309 -2.84 34.42 -9.96
C TRP A 309 -2.44 35.86 -9.58
N ASN A 310 -3.02 36.84 -10.28
CA ASN A 310 -2.81 38.26 -10.00
C ASN A 310 -3.80 38.73 -8.92
N LEU A 311 -3.44 38.63 -7.65
CA LEU A 311 -4.32 38.91 -6.51
C LEU A 311 -3.88 40.16 -5.74
N ASN A 312 -4.81 41.07 -5.45
CA ASN A 312 -4.56 42.23 -4.61
C ASN A 312 -4.57 41.84 -3.12
N PRO A 313 -3.44 41.90 -2.38
CA PRO A 313 -3.35 41.46 -0.98
C PRO A 313 -4.12 42.35 0.00
N TRP A 314 -4.57 43.55 -0.39
CA TRP A 314 -5.49 44.35 0.43
C TRP A 314 -6.95 43.91 0.29
N PHE A 315 -7.27 43.13 -0.74
CA PHE A 315 -8.62 42.67 -1.04
C PHE A 315 -8.81 41.19 -0.70
N VAL A 316 -7.83 40.35 -1.02
CA VAL A 316 -7.87 38.90 -0.82
C VAL A 316 -6.60 38.42 -0.12
N GLN A 317 -6.80 37.62 0.93
CA GLN A 317 -5.78 36.80 1.58
C GLN A 317 -6.02 35.33 1.21
N VAL A 318 -4.95 34.61 0.85
CA VAL A 318 -5.02 33.19 0.44
C VAL A 318 -4.16 32.33 1.36
N GLU A 319 -4.80 31.41 2.08
CA GLU A 319 -4.17 30.36 2.88
C GLU A 319 -3.95 29.11 2.00
N GLN A 320 -2.72 28.58 1.93
CA GLN A 320 -2.47 27.33 1.18
C GLN A 320 -2.64 26.11 2.09
N VAL A 321 -3.62 25.27 1.80
CA VAL A 321 -3.87 24.00 2.50
C VAL A 321 -3.67 22.84 1.54
N ALA A 322 -3.18 21.70 2.02
CA ALA A 322 -3.03 20.50 1.19
C ALA A 322 -4.40 20.01 0.69
N MET A 323 -4.47 19.47 -0.53
CA MET A 323 -5.66 18.79 -1.03
C MET A 323 -6.03 17.61 -0.11
N THR A 324 -7.33 17.34 0.07
CA THR A 324 -7.75 16.17 0.85
C THR A 324 -7.51 14.91 0.03
N GLU A 325 -6.69 14.01 0.57
CA GLU A 325 -6.41 12.71 -0.03
C GLU A 325 -7.31 11.64 0.61
N ILE A 326 -8.06 10.93 -0.23
CA ILE A 326 -8.91 9.80 0.17
C ILE A 326 -8.20 8.52 -0.30
N PRO A 327 -7.73 7.66 0.63
CA PRO A 327 -7.01 6.45 0.27
C PRO A 327 -7.90 5.41 -0.41
N ILE A 328 -7.28 4.49 -1.16
CA ILE A 328 -7.97 3.37 -1.81
C ILE A 328 -8.60 2.48 -0.73
N GLY A 329 -9.84 2.04 -0.98
CA GLY A 329 -10.63 1.26 0.00
C GLY A 329 -11.41 2.12 1.00
N TYR A 330 -11.38 3.45 0.85
CA TYR A 330 -12.19 4.40 1.63
C TYR A 330 -13.01 5.29 0.69
N VAL A 331 -14.08 5.87 1.23
CA VAL A 331 -14.80 7.01 0.64
C VAL A 331 -14.86 8.16 1.64
N GLY A 332 -14.81 9.39 1.14
CA GLY A 332 -14.93 10.60 1.95
C GLY A 332 -16.38 11.09 1.96
N VAL A 333 -17.06 10.98 3.10
CA VAL A 333 -18.37 11.59 3.29
C VAL A 333 -18.18 13.06 3.64
N VAL A 334 -18.76 13.96 2.85
CA VAL A 334 -18.64 15.42 3.05
C VAL A 334 -19.77 15.93 3.94
N ILE A 335 -19.37 16.64 5.00
CA ILE A 335 -20.26 17.37 5.90
C ILE A 335 -20.02 18.87 5.64
N SER A 336 -20.95 19.52 4.94
CA SER A 336 -20.87 20.95 4.61
C SER A 336 -21.58 21.81 5.64
N TYR A 337 -20.88 22.79 6.23
CA TYR A 337 -21.46 23.75 7.17
C TYR A 337 -22.08 24.98 6.47
N VAL A 338 -21.89 25.10 5.15
CA VAL A 338 -22.27 26.24 4.29
C VAL A 338 -22.99 25.74 3.02
N GLY A 339 -23.36 26.67 2.13
CA GLY A 339 -24.19 26.41 0.96
C GLY A 339 -25.66 26.78 1.15
N LYS A 340 -26.48 26.45 0.14
CA LYS A 340 -27.90 26.81 0.10
C LYS A 340 -28.72 26.19 1.23
N ALA A 341 -29.87 26.81 1.49
CA ALA A 341 -30.87 26.34 2.45
C ALA A 341 -31.15 24.84 2.28
N HIS A 342 -31.29 24.17 3.41
CA HIS A 342 -31.39 22.72 3.48
C HIS A 342 -32.56 22.18 2.65
N GLN A 343 -32.24 21.38 1.61
CA GLN A 343 -33.22 20.64 0.81
C GLN A 343 -32.95 19.15 0.98
N ASP A 344 -33.82 18.48 1.73
CA ASP A 344 -33.74 17.04 1.95
C ASP A 344 -34.06 16.27 0.66
N VAL A 345 -33.21 15.31 0.33
CA VAL A 345 -33.35 14.38 -0.80
C VAL A 345 -33.30 12.92 -0.37
N SER A 346 -33.30 12.65 0.94
CA SER A 346 -33.25 11.30 1.53
C SER A 346 -34.51 10.47 1.26
N GLY A 347 -35.62 11.15 0.94
CA GLY A 347 -36.93 10.53 0.71
C GLY A 347 -37.66 10.18 2.00
N ALA A 348 -38.98 10.04 1.91
CA ALA A 348 -39.87 9.87 3.08
C ALA A 348 -39.63 8.59 3.93
N ALA A 349 -38.75 7.69 3.50
CA ALA A 349 -38.36 6.49 4.23
C ALA A 349 -37.19 6.72 5.21
N PHE A 350 -36.42 7.79 5.06
CA PHE A 350 -35.26 8.09 5.91
C PHE A 350 -35.63 9.18 6.93
N THR A 351 -35.73 8.80 8.20
CA THR A 351 -36.19 9.68 9.29
C THR A 351 -35.08 10.17 10.22
N HIS A 352 -33.81 9.81 9.97
CA HIS A 352 -32.70 9.97 10.91
C HIS A 352 -31.60 10.88 10.36
N GLY A 353 -31.91 12.17 10.28
CA GLY A 353 -31.10 13.18 9.63
C GLY A 353 -31.46 13.32 8.15
N ASN A 354 -30.86 14.30 7.49
CA ASN A 354 -31.27 14.71 6.15
C ASN A 354 -30.02 14.85 5.26
N LEU A 355 -29.94 14.04 4.21
CA LEU A 355 -28.92 14.14 3.18
C LEU A 355 -29.30 15.22 2.17
N VAL A 356 -28.29 15.89 1.62
CA VAL A 356 -28.44 17.00 0.68
C VAL A 356 -27.63 16.82 -0.59
N ASN A 357 -28.02 17.53 -1.65
CA ASN A 357 -27.21 17.64 -2.86
C ASN A 357 -25.94 18.46 -2.62
N VAL A 358 -24.89 18.21 -3.42
CA VAL A 358 -23.65 18.99 -3.42
C VAL A 358 -23.94 20.50 -3.46
N GLY A 359 -23.22 21.27 -2.64
CA GLY A 359 -23.41 22.73 -2.52
C GLY A 359 -24.56 23.19 -1.61
N HIS A 360 -25.19 22.26 -0.87
CA HIS A 360 -26.14 22.58 0.20
C HIS A 360 -25.53 22.28 1.57
N LYS A 361 -26.10 22.90 2.62
CA LYS A 361 -25.70 22.68 4.01
C LYS A 361 -26.25 21.35 4.54
N GLY A 362 -25.36 20.47 5.02
CA GLY A 362 -25.68 19.11 5.46
C GLY A 362 -24.66 18.07 5.01
N VAL A 363 -25.03 16.79 5.16
CA VAL A 363 -24.25 15.65 4.66
C VAL A 363 -24.60 15.40 3.19
N TRP A 364 -23.60 15.31 2.31
CA TRP A 364 -23.85 15.12 0.87
C TRP A 364 -24.27 13.68 0.54
N VAL A 365 -25.28 13.49 -0.31
CA VAL A 365 -25.71 12.17 -0.81
C VAL A 365 -24.61 11.47 -1.60
N GLU A 366 -23.84 12.23 -2.39
CA GLU A 366 -22.76 11.69 -3.20
C GLU A 366 -21.43 11.71 -2.41
N PRO A 367 -20.83 10.55 -2.11
CA PRO A 367 -19.55 10.47 -1.44
C PRO A 367 -18.41 10.78 -2.41
N LEU A 368 -17.26 11.17 -1.86
CA LEU A 368 -16.04 11.33 -2.63
C LEU A 368 -15.31 9.99 -2.74
N TYR A 369 -15.04 9.57 -3.98
CA TYR A 369 -14.24 8.39 -4.30
C TYR A 369 -12.74 8.59 -4.01
N PRO A 370 -11.94 7.50 -3.90
CA PRO A 370 -10.48 7.60 -3.72
C PRO A 370 -9.79 8.55 -4.71
N GLY A 371 -8.87 9.37 -4.21
CA GLY A 371 -8.18 10.40 -4.99
C GLY A 371 -7.86 11.66 -4.18
N LYS A 372 -7.29 12.67 -4.86
CA LYS A 372 -7.02 13.99 -4.28
C LYS A 372 -8.12 14.96 -4.70
N HIS A 373 -8.82 15.52 -3.72
CA HIS A 373 -9.94 16.43 -3.92
C HIS A 373 -9.60 17.84 -3.43
N PRO A 374 -9.80 18.88 -4.27
CA PRO A 374 -9.57 20.24 -3.87
C PRO A 374 -10.81 20.75 -3.09
N ILE A 375 -10.74 20.74 -1.76
CA ILE A 375 -11.86 21.08 -0.87
C ILE A 375 -11.40 22.08 0.20
N ASN A 376 -12.29 22.99 0.58
CA ASN A 376 -12.06 23.97 1.63
C ASN A 376 -12.31 23.35 3.02
N SER A 377 -11.24 22.94 3.69
CA SER A 377 -11.27 22.33 5.02
C SER A 377 -11.74 23.25 6.16
N ARG A 378 -11.93 24.55 5.91
CA ARG A 378 -12.46 25.51 6.90
C ARG A 378 -13.99 25.52 6.94
N ILE A 379 -14.67 25.05 5.89
CA ILE A 379 -16.15 25.06 5.76
C ILE A 379 -16.77 23.67 5.59
N MET A 380 -15.96 22.67 5.27
CA MET A 380 -16.37 21.28 5.07
C MET A 380 -15.48 20.35 5.89
N LYS A 381 -16.11 19.40 6.60
CA LYS A 381 -15.42 18.27 7.24
C LYS A 381 -15.61 17.04 6.36
N ILE A 382 -14.57 16.22 6.25
CA ILE A 382 -14.59 14.96 5.48
C ILE A 382 -14.37 13.82 6.48
N GLU A 383 -15.35 12.91 6.57
CA GLU A 383 -15.25 11.67 7.34
C GLU A 383 -14.84 10.53 6.40
N LEU A 384 -13.77 9.82 6.75
CA LEU A 384 -13.28 8.68 5.97
C LEU A 384 -14.00 7.41 6.42
N VAL A 385 -14.77 6.82 5.51
CA VAL A 385 -15.48 5.56 5.73
C VAL A 385 -14.83 4.45 4.89
N PRO A 386 -14.29 3.38 5.50
CA PRO A 386 -13.77 2.24 4.76
C PRO A 386 -14.92 1.51 4.03
N THR A 387 -14.72 1.24 2.74
CA THR A 387 -15.60 0.39 1.92
C THR A 387 -15.08 -1.04 1.79
N THR A 388 -13.92 -1.34 2.36
CA THR A 388 -13.46 -2.72 2.58
C THR A 388 -14.26 -3.41 3.68
N ASN A 389 -14.21 -4.74 3.72
CA ASN A 389 -14.75 -5.49 4.84
C ASN A 389 -13.94 -5.14 6.10
N ILE A 390 -14.63 -4.81 7.19
CA ILE A 390 -14.04 -4.55 8.51
C ILE A 390 -14.38 -5.75 9.38
N VAL A 391 -13.40 -6.28 10.09
CA VAL A 391 -13.62 -7.23 11.20
C VAL A 391 -13.55 -6.44 12.50
N LEU A 392 -14.52 -6.66 13.38
CA LEU A 392 -14.60 -6.05 14.71
C LEU A 392 -14.62 -7.17 15.74
N ASN A 393 -13.66 -7.16 16.67
CA ASN A 393 -13.50 -8.24 17.65
C ASN A 393 -13.90 -7.78 19.06
N TRP A 394 -14.89 -8.44 19.66
CA TRP A 394 -15.22 -8.35 21.08
C TRP A 394 -14.27 -9.29 21.85
N SER A 395 -13.02 -8.85 21.97
CA SER A 395 -11.92 -9.58 22.63
C SER A 395 -10.84 -8.60 23.06
N GLY A 396 -9.86 -9.01 23.87
CA GLY A 396 -8.69 -8.18 24.19
C GLY A 396 -7.71 -7.93 23.02
N ARG A 397 -8.08 -8.23 21.78
CA ARG A 397 -7.24 -8.17 20.57
C ARG A 397 -7.76 -7.09 19.63
N THR A 398 -6.87 -6.23 19.15
CA THR A 398 -7.20 -5.11 18.25
C THR A 398 -6.67 -5.31 16.85
N GLU A 399 -7.44 -4.84 15.86
CA GLU A 399 -7.12 -4.97 14.43
C GLU A 399 -6.63 -3.68 13.76
N ARG A 400 -6.26 -3.78 12.46
CA ARG A 400 -5.63 -2.72 11.67
C ARG A 400 -6.39 -1.39 11.61
N HIS A 401 -7.70 -1.41 11.80
CA HIS A 401 -8.54 -0.22 11.77
C HIS A 401 -8.80 0.37 13.17
N SER A 402 -8.44 -0.35 14.25
CA SER A 402 -8.54 0.05 15.66
C SER A 402 -9.93 0.52 16.15
N TYR A 403 -11.00 0.34 15.38
CA TYR A 403 -12.38 0.63 15.83
C TYR A 403 -12.84 -0.30 16.96
N ASP A 404 -12.18 -1.45 17.10
CA ASP A 404 -12.38 -2.47 18.13
C ASP A 404 -11.62 -2.19 19.44
N ALA A 405 -10.83 -1.12 19.53
CA ALA A 405 -9.94 -0.84 20.67
C ALA A 405 -10.62 -0.64 22.04
N LYS A 406 -11.95 -0.51 22.09
CA LYS A 406 -12.74 -0.44 23.32
C LYS A 406 -13.57 -1.71 23.60
N LEU A 407 -13.67 -2.62 22.63
CA LEU A 407 -14.54 -3.78 22.72
C LEU A 407 -13.86 -4.84 23.60
N ALA A 408 -14.56 -5.29 24.64
CA ALA A 408 -14.11 -6.36 25.52
C ALA A 408 -14.84 -7.68 25.19
N SER A 409 -14.34 -8.80 25.71
CA SER A 409 -15.07 -10.06 25.72
C SER A 409 -16.40 -9.92 26.45
N LEU A 410 -17.44 -10.59 25.96
CA LEU A 410 -18.78 -10.47 26.51
C LEU A 410 -19.01 -11.51 27.60
N THR A 411 -18.98 -11.10 28.86
CA THR A 411 -19.45 -11.94 29.97
C THR A 411 -20.97 -12.10 29.87
N VAL A 412 -21.43 -13.33 29.65
CA VAL A 412 -22.85 -13.71 29.58
C VAL A 412 -23.21 -14.69 30.69
N ARG A 413 -24.50 -14.93 30.90
CA ARG A 413 -25.01 -15.87 31.92
C ARG A 413 -25.96 -16.89 31.28
N SER A 414 -25.72 -18.17 31.54
CA SER A 414 -26.53 -19.28 31.05
C SER A 414 -27.85 -19.44 31.81
N GLN A 415 -28.76 -20.25 31.25
CA GLN A 415 -29.98 -20.73 31.91
C GLN A 415 -29.69 -21.41 33.26
N ASP A 416 -28.62 -22.20 33.33
CA ASP A 416 -28.15 -22.87 34.55
C ASP A 416 -27.57 -21.89 35.61
N GLY A 417 -27.46 -20.60 35.25
CA GLY A 417 -26.97 -19.54 36.12
C GLY A 417 -25.46 -19.36 36.15
N PHE A 418 -24.68 -20.16 35.41
CA PHE A 418 -23.23 -19.99 35.26
C PHE A 418 -22.92 -18.77 34.39
N ALA A 419 -21.89 -18.01 34.79
CA ALA A 419 -21.31 -16.96 33.94
C ALA A 419 -20.14 -17.55 33.12
N PHE A 420 -20.00 -17.12 31.87
CA PHE A 420 -18.88 -17.47 31.01
C PHE A 420 -18.56 -16.30 30.07
N ASP A 421 -17.31 -16.21 29.63
CA ASP A 421 -16.87 -15.20 28.68
C ASP A 421 -16.95 -15.73 27.25
N LEU A 422 -17.50 -14.89 26.38
CA LEU A 422 -17.70 -15.14 24.96
C LEU A 422 -16.91 -14.11 24.13
N GLU A 423 -16.01 -14.59 23.28
CA GLU A 423 -15.45 -13.76 22.22
C GLU A 423 -16.36 -13.80 20.99
N VAL A 424 -16.50 -12.67 20.30
CA VAL A 424 -17.31 -12.54 19.07
C VAL A 424 -16.54 -11.71 18.05
N ALA A 425 -16.57 -12.10 16.78
CA ALA A 425 -16.06 -11.29 15.68
C ALA A 425 -17.18 -10.97 14.68
N GLN A 426 -17.47 -9.68 14.48
CA GLN A 426 -18.43 -9.23 13.47
C GLN A 426 -17.70 -8.80 12.21
N ILE A 427 -18.10 -9.33 11.05
CA ILE A 427 -17.65 -8.83 9.75
C ILE A 427 -18.74 -7.92 9.18
N ILE A 428 -18.40 -6.64 8.97
CA ILE A 428 -19.28 -5.64 8.36
C ILE A 428 -18.70 -5.07 7.07
N HIS A 429 -19.58 -4.59 6.21
CA HIS A 429 -19.26 -3.81 5.02
C HIS A 429 -20.21 -2.60 4.93
N VAL A 430 -19.66 -1.45 4.57
CA VAL A 430 -20.43 -0.24 4.27
C VAL A 430 -20.24 0.07 2.79
N GLY A 431 -21.34 0.00 2.03
CA GLY A 431 -21.34 0.33 0.62
C GLY A 431 -21.05 1.81 0.41
N ALA A 432 -20.33 2.17 -0.67
CA ALA A 432 -19.99 3.57 -0.96
C ALA A 432 -21.21 4.50 -0.94
N LEU A 433 -22.31 4.09 -1.60
CA LEU A 433 -23.57 4.85 -1.68
C LEU A 433 -24.36 4.91 -0.37
N ASP A 434 -24.07 4.02 0.58
CA ASP A 434 -24.74 3.95 1.88
C ASP A 434 -23.96 4.69 2.98
N ALA A 435 -22.64 4.85 2.82
CA ALA A 435 -21.77 5.54 3.77
C ALA A 435 -22.29 6.94 4.18
N PRO A 436 -22.81 7.80 3.28
CA PRO A 436 -23.41 9.07 3.68
C PRO A 436 -24.63 8.95 4.59
N LYS A 437 -25.46 7.91 4.41
CA LYS A 437 -26.64 7.66 5.26
C LYS A 437 -26.22 7.22 6.65
N VAL A 438 -25.24 6.33 6.73
CA VAL A 438 -24.63 5.86 7.98
C VAL A 438 -24.07 7.04 8.78
N ILE A 439 -23.28 7.90 8.13
CA ILE A 439 -22.70 9.09 8.76
C ILE A 439 -23.76 10.15 9.11
N SER A 440 -24.80 10.35 8.27
CA SER A 440 -25.93 11.24 8.61
C SER A 440 -26.66 10.80 9.89
N ARG A 441 -26.78 9.50 10.10
CA ARG A 441 -27.51 8.91 11.23
C ARG A 441 -26.68 8.86 12.51
N VAL A 442 -25.40 8.52 12.42
CA VAL A 442 -24.56 8.14 13.57
C VAL A 442 -23.36 9.09 13.78
N GLY A 443 -23.07 9.96 12.82
CA GLY A 443 -22.05 11.01 12.89
C GLY A 443 -20.61 10.56 12.61
N SER A 444 -20.23 9.34 12.99
CA SER A 444 -18.90 8.78 12.72
C SER A 444 -18.93 7.24 12.68
N MET A 445 -17.89 6.64 12.10
CA MET A 445 -17.71 5.18 12.11
C MET A 445 -17.52 4.61 13.53
N GLN A 446 -16.83 5.35 14.42
CA GLN A 446 -16.66 4.90 15.81
C GLN A 446 -18.00 4.88 16.56
N ASN A 447 -18.83 5.90 16.35
CA ASN A 447 -20.15 5.96 16.98
C ASN A 447 -21.07 4.81 16.50
N LEU A 448 -20.90 4.32 15.27
CA LEU A 448 -21.61 3.13 14.77
C LEU A 448 -21.18 1.88 15.56
N VAL A 449 -19.90 1.76 15.92
CA VAL A 449 -19.42 0.67 16.77
C VAL A 449 -19.96 0.82 18.20
N ASP A 450 -19.64 1.94 18.86
CA ASP A 450 -19.92 2.20 20.29
C ASP A 450 -21.42 2.30 20.64
N HIS A 451 -22.29 2.69 19.69
CA HIS A 451 -23.70 2.98 19.98
C HIS A 451 -24.72 2.13 19.22
N VAL A 452 -24.30 1.38 18.20
CA VAL A 452 -25.20 0.50 17.44
C VAL A 452 -24.74 -0.95 17.50
N LEU A 453 -23.51 -1.25 17.06
CA LEU A 453 -23.01 -2.63 16.99
C LEU A 453 -22.84 -3.24 18.38
N GLU A 454 -22.11 -2.58 19.28
CA GLU A 454 -21.84 -3.11 20.63
C GLU A 454 -23.12 -3.40 21.43
N PRO A 455 -24.11 -2.48 21.54
CA PRO A 455 -25.37 -2.79 22.21
C PRO A 455 -26.18 -3.88 21.51
N THR A 456 -26.22 -3.91 20.17
CA THR A 456 -27.02 -4.90 19.41
C THR A 456 -26.48 -6.32 19.60
N ILE A 457 -25.16 -6.49 19.45
CA ILE A 457 -24.47 -7.77 19.58
C ILE A 457 -24.48 -8.23 21.05
N GLY A 458 -24.18 -7.32 21.98
CA GLY A 458 -24.23 -7.59 23.42
C GLY A 458 -25.60 -8.04 23.90
N ASN A 459 -26.69 -7.40 23.44
CA ASN A 459 -28.05 -7.77 23.79
C ASN A 459 -28.44 -9.15 23.19
N TYR A 460 -28.10 -9.42 21.92
CA TYR A 460 -28.39 -10.71 21.31
C TYR A 460 -27.76 -11.87 22.09
N PHE A 461 -26.44 -11.81 22.34
CA PHE A 461 -25.74 -12.90 23.02
C PHE A 461 -26.10 -13.03 24.50
N ARG A 462 -26.43 -11.92 25.20
CA ARG A 462 -26.96 -11.98 26.57
C ARG A 462 -28.32 -12.66 26.66
N ASN A 463 -29.18 -12.50 25.66
CA ASN A 463 -30.48 -13.18 25.61
C ASN A 463 -30.30 -14.64 25.18
N SER A 464 -29.58 -14.90 24.08
CA SER A 464 -29.33 -16.26 23.55
C SER A 464 -28.58 -17.18 24.52
N ALA A 465 -27.82 -16.62 25.47
CA ALA A 465 -27.24 -17.37 26.59
C ALA A 465 -28.27 -17.75 27.68
N GLN A 466 -29.24 -16.88 28.00
CA GLN A 466 -30.23 -17.13 29.06
C GLN A 466 -31.20 -18.28 28.73
N ASP A 467 -31.44 -18.53 27.44
CA ASP A 467 -32.38 -19.56 26.98
C ASP A 467 -31.80 -20.99 27.05
N TYR A 468 -30.50 -21.17 27.32
CA TYR A 468 -29.81 -22.47 27.20
C TYR A 468 -28.70 -22.74 28.24
N SER A 469 -28.32 -24.01 28.38
CA SER A 469 -27.16 -24.43 29.18
C SER A 469 -25.83 -24.02 28.54
N VAL A 470 -24.76 -23.92 29.33
CA VAL A 470 -23.39 -23.64 28.81
C VAL A 470 -22.93 -24.74 27.85
N LEU A 471 -23.32 -25.98 28.13
CA LEU A 471 -22.90 -27.18 27.41
C LEU A 471 -23.61 -27.32 26.06
N ASP A 472 -24.90 -26.99 26.00
CA ASP A 472 -25.64 -26.92 24.74
C ASP A 472 -25.14 -25.75 23.89
N PHE A 473 -24.81 -24.61 24.50
CA PHE A 473 -24.22 -23.46 23.80
C PHE A 473 -22.86 -23.81 23.18
N LEU A 474 -22.01 -24.56 23.89
CA LEU A 474 -20.75 -25.09 23.34
C LEU A 474 -20.97 -26.09 22.20
N THR A 475 -21.94 -27.00 22.34
CA THR A 475 -22.19 -28.09 21.38
C THR A 475 -22.88 -27.59 20.10
N ALA A 476 -23.85 -26.68 20.23
CA ALA A 476 -24.64 -26.13 19.13
C ALA A 476 -24.05 -24.82 18.53
N ARG A 477 -22.77 -24.53 18.77
CA ARG A 477 -22.08 -23.29 18.35
C ARG A 477 -22.36 -22.88 16.89
N SER A 478 -22.29 -23.83 15.95
CA SER A 478 -22.49 -23.55 14.52
C SER A 478 -23.91 -23.08 14.20
N GLU A 479 -24.92 -23.63 14.89
CA GLU A 479 -26.32 -23.23 14.74
C GLU A 479 -26.55 -21.83 15.31
N ARG A 480 -25.98 -21.54 16.50
CA ARG A 480 -26.06 -20.22 17.12
C ARG A 480 -25.33 -19.14 16.36
N GLN A 481 -24.24 -19.50 15.70
CA GLN A 481 -23.52 -18.59 14.83
C GLN A 481 -24.39 -18.18 13.63
N ALA A 482 -25.11 -19.13 13.02
CA ALA A 482 -26.04 -18.84 11.92
C ALA A 482 -27.23 -17.98 12.39
N GLU A 483 -27.84 -18.32 13.53
CA GLU A 483 -28.93 -17.55 14.15
C GLU A 483 -28.49 -16.10 14.49
N ALA A 484 -27.31 -15.94 15.08
CA ALA A 484 -26.71 -14.65 15.37
C ALA A 484 -26.50 -13.82 14.10
N ALA A 485 -25.93 -14.44 13.05
CA ALA A 485 -25.73 -13.79 11.77
C ALA A 485 -27.04 -13.31 11.14
N GLU A 486 -28.12 -14.09 11.18
CA GLU A 486 -29.42 -13.63 10.67
C GLU A 486 -30.03 -12.50 11.50
N TYR A 487 -30.03 -12.61 12.82
CA TYR A 487 -30.57 -11.58 13.72
C TYR A 487 -29.82 -10.25 13.58
N ILE A 488 -28.49 -10.27 13.67
CA ILE A 488 -27.64 -9.08 13.60
C ILE A 488 -27.71 -8.45 12.19
N LYS A 489 -27.81 -9.26 11.14
CA LYS A 489 -28.04 -8.78 9.77
C LYS A 489 -29.40 -8.11 9.58
N ALA A 490 -30.44 -8.60 10.23
CA ALA A 490 -31.74 -7.94 10.24
C ALA A 490 -31.68 -6.59 10.99
N ALA A 491 -31.03 -6.55 12.15
CA ALA A 491 -30.87 -5.32 12.94
C ALA A 491 -30.02 -4.25 12.22
N LEU A 492 -28.86 -4.61 11.66
CA LEU A 492 -27.95 -3.66 11.00
C LEU A 492 -28.45 -3.13 9.66
N ARG A 493 -29.31 -3.88 8.94
CA ARG A 493 -30.01 -3.40 7.74
C ARG A 493 -30.80 -2.12 8.00
N CYS A 494 -31.39 -1.96 9.19
CA CYS A 494 -32.11 -0.74 9.56
C CYS A 494 -31.21 0.50 9.58
N TYR A 495 -29.88 0.34 9.68
CA TYR A 495 -28.85 1.38 9.73
C TYR A 495 -28.09 1.57 8.42
N ASP A 496 -28.53 0.94 7.32
CA ASP A 496 -27.84 0.94 6.01
C ASP A 496 -26.43 0.28 6.05
N VAL A 497 -26.19 -0.61 7.02
CA VAL A 497 -24.92 -1.36 7.18
C VAL A 497 -25.11 -2.83 6.79
N GLN A 498 -24.16 -3.39 6.05
CA GLN A 498 -24.23 -4.79 5.62
C GLN A 498 -23.44 -5.67 6.58
N ALA A 499 -24.14 -6.52 7.34
CA ALA A 499 -23.52 -7.64 8.05
C ALA A 499 -23.20 -8.76 7.04
N ILE A 500 -21.92 -9.12 6.93
CA ILE A 500 -21.49 -10.24 6.08
C ILE A 500 -21.64 -11.54 6.86
N ASP A 501 -20.97 -11.63 8.00
CA ASP A 501 -20.94 -12.80 8.87
C ASP A 501 -20.70 -12.39 10.33
N THR A 502 -21.16 -13.22 11.25
CA THR A 502 -20.93 -13.07 12.69
C THR A 502 -20.30 -14.36 13.17
N LEU A 503 -19.05 -14.32 13.63
CA LEU A 503 -18.32 -15.49 14.09
C LEU A 503 -18.30 -15.51 15.61
N ILE A 504 -18.60 -16.68 16.20
CA ILE A 504 -18.33 -16.92 17.62
C ILE A 504 -16.85 -17.27 17.73
N GLY A 505 -16.13 -16.65 18.67
CA GLY A 505 -14.70 -16.82 18.94
C GLY A 505 -14.42 -17.94 19.95
N ASP A 506 -13.54 -17.73 20.91
CA ASP A 506 -13.40 -18.67 22.01
C ASP A 506 -14.57 -18.56 23.02
N ILE A 507 -14.86 -19.66 23.71
CA ILE A 507 -15.85 -19.75 24.77
C ILE A 507 -15.13 -20.29 25.99
N GLN A 508 -15.10 -19.53 27.08
CA GLN A 508 -14.35 -19.87 28.30
C GLN A 508 -15.32 -20.34 29.40
N PRO A 509 -15.69 -21.64 29.44
CA PRO A 509 -16.57 -22.17 30.48
C PRO A 509 -15.85 -22.29 31.83
N PRO A 510 -16.59 -22.22 32.96
CA PRO A 510 -16.03 -22.52 34.28
C PRO A 510 -15.39 -23.92 34.35
N ALA A 511 -14.15 -23.98 34.85
CA ALA A 511 -13.38 -25.23 34.91
C ALA A 511 -14.07 -26.38 35.69
N THR A 512 -14.96 -26.03 36.64
CA THR A 512 -15.77 -27.00 37.41
C THR A 512 -16.71 -27.83 36.54
N LEU A 513 -17.29 -27.26 35.47
CA LEU A 513 -18.13 -28.00 34.53
C LEU A 513 -17.31 -28.95 33.65
N MET A 514 -16.12 -28.53 33.24
CA MET A 514 -15.23 -29.37 32.42
C MET A 514 -14.72 -30.58 33.19
N GLN A 515 -14.49 -30.47 34.49
CA GLN A 515 -14.16 -31.61 35.36
C GLN A 515 -15.29 -32.63 35.36
N THR A 516 -16.53 -32.23 35.67
CA THR A 516 -17.67 -33.18 35.74
C THR A 516 -17.99 -33.82 34.39
N GLN A 517 -17.84 -33.09 33.28
CA GLN A 517 -17.94 -33.67 31.93
C GLN A 517 -16.84 -34.68 31.63
N THR A 518 -15.59 -34.35 31.99
CA THR A 518 -14.45 -35.24 31.78
C THR A 518 -14.61 -36.53 32.60
N ASP A 519 -14.96 -36.41 33.88
CA ASP A 519 -15.21 -37.55 34.78
C ASP A 519 -16.34 -38.43 34.25
N ARG A 520 -17.45 -37.83 33.82
CA ARG A 520 -18.58 -38.56 33.22
C ARG A 520 -18.17 -39.27 31.92
N LYS A 521 -17.38 -38.63 31.06
CA LYS A 521 -16.92 -39.24 29.81
C LYS A 521 -15.95 -40.39 30.05
N ILE A 522 -15.04 -40.23 31.02
CA ILE A 522 -14.16 -41.29 31.49
C ILE A 522 -14.99 -42.46 32.03
N ALA A 523 -16.02 -42.21 32.85
CA ALA A 523 -16.91 -43.24 33.36
C ALA A 523 -17.71 -43.96 32.25
N GLU A 524 -18.17 -43.25 31.21
CA GLU A 524 -18.82 -43.85 30.04
C GLU A 524 -17.89 -44.81 29.27
N GLU A 525 -16.63 -44.40 29.01
CA GLU A 525 -15.64 -45.25 28.31
C GLU A 525 -15.10 -46.39 29.20
N GLN A 526 -14.96 -46.17 30.51
CA GLN A 526 -14.66 -47.23 31.48
C GLN A 526 -15.79 -48.27 31.50
N ARG A 527 -17.06 -47.85 31.49
CA ARG A 527 -18.21 -48.78 31.45
C ARG A 527 -18.22 -49.62 30.18
N LYS A 528 -17.94 -49.04 29.00
CA LYS A 528 -17.76 -49.82 27.76
C LYS A 528 -16.60 -50.80 27.87
N THR A 529 -15.47 -50.36 28.44
CA THR A 529 -14.29 -51.22 28.66
C THR A 529 -14.63 -52.42 29.55
N TYR A 530 -15.34 -52.22 30.65
CA TYR A 530 -15.80 -53.30 31.52
C TYR A 530 -16.79 -54.24 30.81
N GLN A 531 -17.73 -53.72 30.02
CA GLN A 531 -18.65 -54.55 29.23
C GLN A 531 -17.89 -55.43 28.23
N VAL A 532 -16.92 -54.87 27.50
CA VAL A 532 -16.07 -55.64 26.56
C VAL A 532 -15.25 -56.70 27.30
N GLN A 533 -14.72 -56.39 28.49
CA GLN A 533 -14.04 -57.37 29.34
C GLN A 533 -14.98 -58.49 29.79
N GLU A 534 -16.21 -58.18 30.21
CA GLU A 534 -17.22 -59.16 30.61
C GLU A 534 -17.62 -60.09 29.45
N PHE A 535 -17.86 -59.53 28.25
CA PHE A 535 -18.12 -60.33 27.05
C PHE A 535 -16.93 -61.24 26.68
N ALA A 536 -15.69 -60.75 26.78
CA ALA A 536 -14.51 -61.57 26.54
C ALA A 536 -14.33 -62.68 27.60
N GLN A 537 -14.63 -62.41 28.87
CA GLN A 537 -14.53 -63.42 29.94
C GLN A 537 -15.62 -64.48 29.84
N THR A 538 -16.86 -64.09 29.52
CA THR A 538 -17.97 -65.04 29.31
C THR A 538 -17.73 -65.94 28.10
N GLN A 539 -17.27 -65.38 26.97
CA GLN A 539 -16.81 -66.17 25.81
C GLN A 539 -15.67 -67.13 26.18
N ARG A 540 -14.69 -66.68 26.97
CA ARG A 540 -13.58 -67.53 27.44
C ARG A 540 -14.06 -68.67 28.35
N GLN A 541 -14.99 -68.41 29.26
CA GLN A 541 -15.59 -69.44 30.12
C GLN A 541 -16.38 -70.46 29.30
N GLN A 542 -17.10 -70.02 28.26
CA GLN A 542 -17.83 -70.89 27.36
C GLN A 542 -16.86 -71.78 26.54
N LEU A 543 -15.83 -71.21 25.94
CA LEU A 543 -14.78 -71.96 25.23
C LEU A 543 -14.14 -73.01 26.14
N VAL A 544 -13.73 -72.63 27.36
CA VAL A 544 -13.14 -73.56 28.33
C VAL A 544 -14.10 -74.70 28.69
N ARG A 545 -15.40 -74.40 28.87
CA ARG A 545 -16.43 -75.41 29.12
C ARG A 545 -16.60 -76.37 27.94
N GLU A 546 -16.64 -75.85 26.72
CA GLU A 546 -16.77 -76.65 25.49
C GLU A 546 -15.53 -77.53 25.27
N THR A 547 -14.32 -77.00 25.49
CA THR A 547 -13.09 -77.81 25.42
C THR A 547 -13.03 -78.89 26.51
N ALA A 548 -13.48 -78.60 27.74
CA ALA A 548 -13.51 -79.59 28.81
C ALA A 548 -14.52 -80.72 28.52
N LEU A 549 -15.67 -80.40 27.93
CA LEU A 549 -16.63 -81.42 27.47
C LEU A 549 -16.06 -82.28 26.33
N ALA A 550 -15.33 -81.67 25.39
CA ALA A 550 -14.66 -82.40 24.31
C ALA A 550 -13.54 -83.34 24.82
N GLU A 551 -12.75 -82.89 25.80
CA GLU A 551 -11.71 -83.70 26.47
C GLU A 551 -12.34 -84.92 27.16
N ILE A 552 -13.43 -84.74 27.91
CA ILE A 552 -14.18 -85.83 28.57
C ILE A 552 -14.73 -86.82 27.54
N GLN A 553 -15.27 -86.35 26.41
CA GLN A 553 -15.73 -87.22 25.33
C GLN A 553 -14.58 -88.01 24.68
N GLN A 554 -13.43 -87.37 24.47
CA GLN A 554 -12.23 -88.03 23.94
C GLN A 554 -11.67 -89.09 24.90
N GLU A 555 -11.69 -88.82 26.21
CA GLU A 555 -11.28 -89.78 27.25
C GLU A 555 -12.26 -90.96 27.37
N MET A 556 -13.57 -90.71 27.28
CA MET A 556 -14.61 -91.75 27.24
C MET A 556 -14.43 -92.70 26.04
N VAL A 557 -14.33 -92.15 24.83
CA VAL A 557 -14.12 -92.94 23.60
C VAL A 557 -12.81 -93.72 23.65
N LYS A 558 -11.73 -93.11 24.15
CA LYS A 558 -10.43 -93.80 24.33
C LYS A 558 -10.55 -94.95 25.33
N SER A 559 -11.34 -94.79 26.38
CA SER A 559 -11.58 -95.83 27.38
C SER A 559 -12.37 -97.00 26.81
N GLU A 560 -13.49 -96.74 26.12
CA GLU A 560 -14.27 -97.78 25.42
C GLU A 560 -13.43 -98.55 24.39
N GLN A 561 -12.68 -97.83 23.57
CA GLN A 561 -11.81 -98.43 22.55
C GLN A 561 -10.69 -99.27 23.18
N SER A 562 -10.18 -98.88 24.36
CA SER A 562 -9.16 -99.67 25.07
C SER A 562 -9.71 -101.01 25.58
N VAL A 563 -10.95 -101.04 26.08
CA VAL A 563 -11.63 -102.29 26.48
C VAL A 563 -11.87 -103.17 25.25
N LYS A 564 -12.35 -102.59 24.14
CA LYS A 564 -12.55 -103.30 22.87
C LYS A 564 -11.25 -103.94 22.35
N ILE A 565 -10.13 -103.22 22.42
CA ILE A 565 -8.81 -103.72 22.01
C ILE A 565 -8.34 -104.84 22.94
N ALA A 566 -8.54 -104.73 24.26
CA ALA A 566 -8.19 -105.79 25.20
C ALA A 566 -9.00 -107.08 24.95
N GLU A 567 -10.30 -106.97 24.72
CA GLU A 567 -11.19 -108.09 24.39
C GLU A 567 -10.82 -108.75 23.04
N LEU A 568 -10.54 -107.96 22.01
CA LEU A 568 -10.06 -108.47 20.71
C LEU A 568 -8.70 -109.17 20.84
N LYS A 569 -7.79 -108.63 21.67
CA LYS A 569 -6.46 -109.22 21.91
C LYS A 569 -6.55 -110.54 22.69
N ALA A 570 -7.44 -110.64 23.68
CA ALA A 570 -7.72 -111.90 24.39
C ALA A 570 -8.30 -112.96 23.44
N ASN A 571 -9.28 -112.60 22.61
CA ASN A 571 -9.86 -113.50 21.60
C ASN A 571 -8.83 -113.95 20.54
N ALA A 572 -7.90 -113.07 20.15
CA ALA A 572 -6.79 -113.43 19.26
C ALA A 572 -5.83 -114.43 19.92
N GLN A 573 -5.49 -114.26 21.20
CA GLN A 573 -4.66 -115.21 21.96
C GLN A 573 -5.32 -116.59 22.09
N ILE A 574 -6.63 -116.65 22.36
CA ILE A 574 -7.38 -117.92 22.42
C ILE A 574 -7.28 -118.66 21.07
N LYS A 575 -7.53 -117.96 19.95
CA LYS A 575 -7.43 -118.55 18.60
C LYS A 575 -6.00 -118.99 18.24
N GLN A 576 -4.99 -118.25 18.70
CA GLN A 576 -3.59 -118.63 18.48
C GLN A 576 -3.21 -119.89 19.28
N ALA A 577 -3.68 -120.01 20.52
CA ALA A 577 -3.47 -121.19 21.35
C ALA A 577 -4.19 -122.44 20.79
N THR A 578 -5.42 -122.31 20.30
CA THR A 578 -6.13 -123.44 19.65
C THR A 578 -5.43 -123.87 18.36
N GLY A 579 -4.98 -122.93 17.52
CA GLY A 579 -4.24 -123.24 16.30
C GLY A 579 -2.89 -123.94 16.57
N GLN A 580 -2.20 -123.57 17.64
CA GLN A 580 -0.98 -124.26 18.08
C GLN A 580 -1.26 -125.69 18.57
N ALA A 581 -2.36 -125.92 19.30
CA ALA A 581 -2.76 -127.25 19.75
C ALA A 581 -3.11 -128.19 18.57
N GLU A 582 -3.83 -127.69 17.57
CA GLU A 582 -4.14 -128.45 16.35
C GLU A 582 -2.90 -128.74 15.51
N ALA A 583 -1.98 -127.78 15.38
CA ALA A 583 -0.72 -127.97 14.66
C ALA A 583 0.14 -129.09 15.29
N THR A 584 0.33 -129.07 16.62
CA THR A 584 1.08 -130.13 17.33
C THR A 584 0.42 -131.51 17.18
N ARG A 585 -0.92 -131.57 17.20
CA ARG A 585 -1.66 -132.82 16.96
C ARG A 585 -1.46 -133.36 15.54
N LEU A 586 -1.49 -132.50 14.52
CA LEU A 586 -1.21 -132.88 13.13
C LEU A 586 0.24 -133.35 12.94
N GLN A 587 1.19 -132.68 13.58
CA GLN A 587 2.61 -133.03 13.52
C GLN A 587 2.89 -134.41 14.13
N ALA A 588 2.28 -134.72 15.28
CA ALA A 588 2.39 -136.03 15.93
C ALA A 588 1.78 -137.19 15.10
N VAL A 589 0.74 -136.93 14.31
CA VAL A 589 0.17 -137.93 13.37
C VAL A 589 1.14 -138.16 12.20
N GLY A 590 1.71 -137.10 11.63
CA GLY A 590 2.69 -137.20 10.54
C GLY A 590 3.97 -137.96 10.94
N GLU A 591 4.48 -137.74 12.15
CA GLU A 591 5.62 -138.50 12.68
C GLU A 591 5.30 -139.99 12.89
N ALA A 592 4.09 -140.32 13.35
CA ALA A 592 3.66 -141.71 13.53
C ALA A 592 3.54 -142.47 12.20
N GLU A 593 3.13 -141.81 11.11
CA GLU A 593 3.12 -142.41 9.76
C GLU A 593 4.53 -142.53 9.17
N GLY A 594 5.38 -141.51 9.36
CA GLY A 594 6.78 -141.55 8.95
C GLY A 594 7.57 -142.71 9.59
N ILE A 595 7.36 -142.97 10.89
CA ILE A 595 8.01 -144.09 11.59
C ILE A 595 7.56 -145.44 11.04
N ARG A 596 6.27 -145.61 10.66
CA ARG A 596 5.78 -146.85 10.03
C ARG A 596 6.39 -147.09 8.65
N ALA A 597 6.51 -146.04 7.82
CA ALA A 597 7.13 -146.14 6.50
C ALA A 597 8.61 -146.56 6.59
N VAL A 598 9.38 -145.94 7.49
CA VAL A 598 10.78 -146.29 7.74
C VAL A 598 10.93 -147.69 8.35
N GLY A 599 9.98 -148.11 9.20
CA GLY A 599 9.95 -149.46 9.77
C GLY A 599 9.80 -150.56 8.72
N ASN A 600 8.83 -150.40 7.80
CA ASN A 600 8.60 -151.34 6.70
C ASN A 600 9.80 -151.38 5.74
N ALA A 601 10.33 -150.22 5.33
CA ALA A 601 11.50 -150.14 4.45
C ALA A 601 12.73 -150.82 5.07
N LYS A 602 12.97 -150.66 6.38
CA LYS A 602 14.05 -151.36 7.07
C LYS A 602 13.83 -152.88 7.11
N ALA A 603 12.62 -153.34 7.42
CA ALA A 603 12.30 -154.76 7.42
C ALA A 603 12.59 -155.41 6.04
N GLU A 604 12.20 -154.74 4.96
CA GLU A 604 12.42 -155.20 3.58
C GLU A 604 13.92 -155.25 3.21
N THR A 605 14.70 -154.24 3.60
CA THR A 605 16.18 -154.29 3.45
C THR A 605 16.84 -155.38 4.30
N TYR A 606 16.29 -155.70 5.48
CA TYR A 606 16.80 -156.79 6.32
C TYR A 606 16.48 -158.17 5.75
N SER A 607 15.31 -158.40 5.15
CA SER A 607 15.03 -159.65 4.42
C SER A 607 15.97 -159.85 3.23
N ALA A 608 16.13 -158.84 2.38
CA ALA A 608 17.00 -158.94 1.20
C ALA A 608 18.49 -159.11 1.57
N GLY A 609 18.95 -158.45 2.65
CA GLY A 609 20.32 -158.58 3.13
C GLY A 609 20.67 -159.98 3.67
N VAL A 610 19.72 -160.65 4.32
CA VAL A 610 19.93 -162.02 4.83
C VAL A 610 19.93 -163.06 3.72
N GLU A 611 19.10 -162.88 2.68
CA GLU A 611 19.03 -163.79 1.52
C GLU A 611 20.32 -163.76 0.69
N ALA A 612 20.97 -162.60 0.56
CA ALA A 612 22.18 -162.44 -0.26
C ALA A 612 23.50 -162.86 0.43
N LEU A 613 23.59 -162.80 1.76
CA LEU A 613 24.86 -162.95 2.50
C LEU A 613 24.96 -164.17 3.42
N GLY A 614 23.85 -164.89 3.65
CA GLY A 614 23.80 -166.03 4.55
C GLY A 614 23.93 -165.66 6.04
N THR A 615 23.42 -166.53 6.90
CA THR A 615 23.17 -166.22 8.32
C THR A 615 24.42 -165.88 9.15
N GLN A 616 25.61 -166.36 8.76
CA GLN A 616 26.87 -166.05 9.43
C GLN A 616 27.61 -164.83 8.84
N GLY A 617 27.39 -164.48 7.57
CA GLY A 617 28.02 -163.30 6.95
C GLY A 617 27.35 -161.99 7.36
N TYR A 618 26.02 -161.98 7.37
CA TYR A 618 25.23 -160.78 7.64
C TYR A 618 25.42 -160.23 9.06
N THR A 619 25.53 -161.11 10.06
CA THR A 619 25.70 -160.72 11.47
C THR A 619 27.04 -160.03 11.75
N ALA A 620 28.12 -160.45 11.08
CA ALA A 620 29.43 -159.79 11.19
C ALA A 620 29.43 -158.38 10.56
N MET A 621 28.79 -158.24 9.39
CA MET A 621 28.59 -156.94 8.72
C MET A 621 27.76 -155.98 9.59
N GLN A 622 26.61 -156.45 10.10
CA GLN A 622 25.74 -155.66 10.97
C GLN A 622 26.49 -155.21 12.25
N LEU A 623 27.30 -156.09 12.84
CA LEU A 623 28.07 -155.78 14.04
C LEU A 623 29.17 -154.74 13.77
N MET A 624 29.91 -154.85 12.66
CA MET A 624 30.87 -153.81 12.27
C MET A 624 30.18 -152.47 11.97
N GLN A 625 29.04 -152.48 11.28
CA GLN A 625 28.33 -151.25 10.93
C GLN A 625 27.74 -150.56 12.16
N ILE A 626 27.23 -151.30 13.15
CA ILE A 626 26.77 -150.75 14.45
C ILE A 626 27.95 -150.16 15.27
N ILE A 627 29.15 -150.72 15.15
CA ILE A 627 30.36 -150.18 15.79
C ILE A 627 30.83 -148.89 15.07
N GLY A 628 30.65 -148.79 13.74
CA GLY A 628 30.95 -147.59 12.96
C GLY A 628 29.96 -146.44 13.19
N ASP A 629 28.66 -146.67 13.01
CA ASP A 629 27.61 -145.64 13.04
C ASP A 629 27.40 -145.00 14.43
N ARG A 630 27.87 -145.63 15.51
CA ARG A 630 27.77 -145.08 16.87
C ARG A 630 28.93 -144.18 17.31
N ASN A 631 29.98 -144.04 16.50
CA ASN A 631 31.08 -143.08 16.64
C ASN A 631 31.50 -142.77 18.10
N VAL A 632 31.74 -143.82 18.89
CA VAL A 632 31.93 -143.71 20.35
C VAL A 632 33.35 -143.20 20.66
N ARG A 633 33.46 -141.93 21.04
CA ARG A 633 34.71 -141.30 21.48
C ARG A 633 34.71 -141.11 23.01
N LEU A 634 35.62 -141.78 23.70
CA LEU A 634 35.91 -141.61 25.14
C LEU A 634 37.24 -140.88 25.34
N ILE A 635 37.20 -139.58 25.66
CA ILE A 635 38.23 -138.91 26.48
C ILE A 635 37.59 -137.66 27.12
N PRO A 636 37.71 -137.44 28.44
CA PRO A 636 37.28 -136.19 29.08
C PRO A 636 38.39 -135.13 29.00
N ASP A 637 38.06 -133.85 29.09
CA ASP A 637 38.89 -132.93 29.88
C ASP A 637 38.21 -131.62 30.28
N VAL A 638 38.89 -130.90 31.19
CA VAL A 638 38.32 -129.94 32.14
C VAL A 638 38.92 -128.53 31.94
N LEU A 639 38.05 -127.53 31.78
CA LEU A 639 38.10 -126.15 32.33
C LEU A 639 39.43 -125.33 32.39
N VAL A 640 39.29 -124.03 32.06
CA VAL A 640 40.13 -122.85 32.44
C VAL A 640 41.35 -122.45 31.58
N GLY A 641 41.21 -121.28 30.93
CA GLY A 641 42.04 -120.12 31.29
C GLY A 641 43.08 -119.60 30.28
N GLY A 642 43.03 -118.28 30.00
CA GLY A 642 44.23 -117.51 29.65
C GLY A 642 44.27 -116.85 28.26
N SER A 643 43.80 -115.59 28.20
CA SER A 643 44.34 -114.46 27.42
C SER A 643 45.35 -114.73 26.28
N ASN A 644 45.08 -114.24 25.06
CA ASN A 644 45.50 -112.88 24.63
C ASN A 644 45.28 -112.66 23.11
N GLY A 645 44.46 -111.67 22.71
CA GLY A 645 44.15 -111.33 21.30
C GLY A 645 43.20 -112.29 20.57
N SER A 646 42.39 -111.87 19.58
CA SER A 646 42.04 -110.51 19.15
C SER A 646 40.66 -110.50 18.45
N THR A 647 39.83 -109.48 18.77
CA THR A 647 38.79 -108.83 17.92
C THR A 647 37.80 -109.70 17.12
N ASN A 648 36.50 -109.74 17.47
CA ASN A 648 35.45 -108.69 17.39
C ASN A 648 34.75 -108.61 16.02
N GLY A 649 33.42 -108.38 16.01
CA GLY A 649 32.65 -108.25 14.76
C GLY A 649 31.23 -107.67 14.86
N LEU A 650 30.86 -107.00 15.95
CA LEU A 650 29.55 -106.33 16.11
C LEU A 650 29.48 -104.99 15.33
N VAL A 651 29.87 -104.96 14.05
CA VAL A 651 29.66 -103.86 13.06
C VAL A 651 30.27 -104.26 11.68
N ASP A 652 29.57 -105.02 10.83
CA ASP A 652 30.02 -105.22 9.41
C ASP A 652 28.91 -105.68 8.43
N GLY A 653 27.75 -105.01 8.42
CA GLY A 653 26.59 -105.46 7.61
C GLY A 653 25.99 -104.43 6.64
N LEU A 654 25.93 -103.15 7.01
CA LEU A 654 25.22 -102.11 6.23
C LEU A 654 26.03 -100.84 5.93
N LEU A 655 27.29 -100.75 6.36
CA LEU A 655 28.19 -99.66 6.00
C LEU A 655 28.88 -99.88 4.63
N SER A 656 28.52 -100.95 3.93
CA SER A 656 29.15 -101.46 2.70
C SER A 656 28.59 -100.89 1.39
N MET A 657 27.55 -100.05 1.43
CA MET A 657 26.84 -99.61 0.21
C MET A 657 26.97 -98.11 -0.14
N ILE A 658 27.58 -97.28 0.73
CA ILE A 658 27.65 -95.80 0.54
C ILE A 658 29.09 -95.25 0.54
N LEU A 659 30.11 -96.04 0.90
CA LEU A 659 31.51 -95.61 0.94
C LEU A 659 32.38 -96.21 -0.18
N TRP A 660 31.85 -96.29 -1.42
CA TRP A 660 32.61 -96.80 -2.58
C TRP A 660 32.82 -95.76 -3.70
N ASN A 661 32.65 -94.47 -3.42
CA ASN A 661 33.05 -93.44 -4.38
C ASN A 661 33.38 -92.07 -3.75
N GLN A 662 34.60 -91.95 -3.20
CA GLN A 662 35.30 -90.66 -3.15
C GLN A 662 36.37 -90.65 -4.24
N GLN A 663 36.33 -89.65 -5.13
CA GLN A 663 37.47 -88.80 -5.55
C GLN A 663 37.19 -88.12 -6.90
N THR A 664 37.14 -86.78 -6.95
CA THR A 664 38.15 -85.93 -7.64
C THR A 664 37.76 -84.42 -7.68
N ALA A 665 38.77 -83.59 -7.43
CA ALA A 665 39.07 -82.25 -8.00
C ALA A 665 38.05 -81.07 -8.01
N LYS A 666 38.54 -79.91 -7.52
CA LYS A 666 38.19 -78.51 -7.95
C LYS A 666 38.76 -78.22 -9.37
N PRO A 667 38.54 -77.07 -10.07
CA PRO A 667 37.93 -75.78 -9.66
C PRO A 667 36.98 -75.12 -10.71
N GLY A 668 36.52 -73.87 -10.45
CA GLY A 668 36.39 -72.84 -11.52
C GLY A 668 35.01 -72.30 -11.94
N ASP A 669 34.74 -71.05 -11.55
CA ASP A 669 34.22 -69.91 -12.34
C ASP A 669 32.81 -69.80 -13.01
N VAL A 670 32.24 -68.58 -12.86
CA VAL A 670 31.34 -67.83 -13.80
C VAL A 670 29.91 -68.40 -14.01
N LYS A 671 28.78 -67.67 -13.85
CA LYS A 671 28.44 -66.24 -14.08
C LYS A 671 27.21 -65.76 -13.27
N SER A 672 27.12 -64.46 -13.01
CA SER A 672 25.95 -63.67 -12.54
C SER A 672 25.02 -63.27 -13.72
N PRO A 673 23.99 -62.37 -13.64
CA PRO A 673 23.48 -61.47 -12.56
C PRO A 673 21.94 -61.60 -12.34
N LEU A 674 21.17 -60.80 -11.57
CA LEU A 674 21.17 -59.37 -11.21
C LEU A 674 20.73 -59.19 -9.72
N GLU A 675 21.43 -58.42 -8.87
CA GLU A 675 21.53 -56.94 -8.79
C GLU A 675 20.23 -56.25 -8.29
N VAL A 676 20.24 -55.25 -7.40
CA VAL A 676 21.27 -54.38 -6.76
C VAL A 676 20.93 -54.33 -5.25
N LYS A 677 21.82 -54.65 -4.29
CA LYS A 677 22.75 -53.72 -3.56
C LYS A 677 22.04 -52.48 -2.95
N SER A 678 22.43 -51.95 -1.78
CA SER A 678 23.62 -52.22 -0.96
C SER A 678 23.53 -51.59 0.45
N HIS A 679 23.96 -52.35 1.47
CA HIS A 679 24.58 -51.95 2.75
C HIS A 679 23.81 -51.02 3.71
N ASN A 680 23.58 -51.44 4.96
CA ASN A 680 24.55 -51.57 6.09
C ASN A 680 25.18 -50.21 6.47
N GLY A 681 25.23 -49.82 7.74
CA GLY A 681 24.69 -50.46 8.94
C GLY A 681 25.47 -50.08 10.20
N ASN A 682 24.81 -50.17 11.35
CA ASN A 682 25.34 -50.20 12.73
C ASN A 682 26.17 -48.96 13.18
N SER A 683 25.65 -48.11 14.08
CA SER A 683 25.65 -48.26 15.57
C SER A 683 26.91 -47.64 16.23
N PRO A 684 26.93 -47.32 17.55
CA PRO A 684 25.86 -46.98 18.51
C PRO A 684 26.20 -45.74 19.42
N LEU A 685 25.49 -45.58 20.56
CA LEU A 685 25.78 -44.73 21.76
C LEU A 685 25.46 -43.22 21.61
N VAL A 686 24.63 -42.54 22.42
CA VAL A 686 24.63 -42.34 23.91
C VAL A 686 25.87 -41.52 24.32
N VAL A 687 25.80 -40.25 24.74
CA VAL A 687 25.24 -39.68 26.00
C VAL A 687 24.91 -38.16 25.86
N ASP A 688 23.65 -37.78 26.13
CA ASP A 688 23.14 -36.77 27.10
C ASP A 688 23.59 -35.26 27.20
N PHE A 689 22.66 -34.45 27.74
CA PHE A 689 22.73 -33.06 28.28
C PHE A 689 23.26 -31.85 27.46
N SER A 690 22.37 -30.89 27.14
CA SER A 690 22.13 -29.69 27.98
C SER A 690 21.61 -28.43 27.23
N ALA A 691 20.39 -28.01 27.62
CA ALA A 691 19.94 -26.63 27.88
C ALA A 691 20.32 -25.41 26.96
N ASN A 692 19.24 -24.81 26.43
CA ASN A 692 18.82 -23.40 26.62
C ASN A 692 19.00 -22.35 25.49
N LYS A 693 17.98 -21.47 25.42
CA LYS A 693 17.85 -20.18 24.69
C LYS A 693 17.85 -20.18 23.15
N SER A 694 16.64 -20.17 22.60
CA SER A 694 16.32 -19.46 21.34
C SER A 694 15.40 -18.27 21.63
N ASN A 695 15.95 -17.04 21.55
CA ASN A 695 15.17 -15.83 21.35
C ASN A 695 15.21 -15.53 19.85
N GLN A 696 14.05 -15.52 19.18
CA GLN A 696 13.74 -14.66 18.03
C GLN A 696 12.22 -14.62 17.85
#